data_AF-A0A346Y3W1-F1
#
_entry.id   AF-A0A346Y3W1-F1
#
_cell.length_a   1.000
_cell.length_b   1.000
_cell.length_c   1.000
_cell.angle_alpha   90.00
_cell.angle_beta   90.00
_cell.angle_gamma   90.00
#
_symmetry.space_group_name_H-M   'P 1'
#
loop_
_entity.id
_entity.type
_entity.pdbx_description
1 polymer ?
#
loop_
_entity_poly.entity_id
_entity_poly.type
_entity_poly.pdbx_seq_one_letter_code
_entity_poly.pdbx_strand_id
1 'polypeptide(L)'
;MFSSAATAVFLVLALGLAVLPASAIEVIDSGDTVPAIRLLGDSRFETAADIATDDSAQAAEFETGTVIVALGDNFPDALAATYAAGLEEAPILLAQTTDLPAATTSALEELAPERILLIGGTAAVNADVEAELATHGEVTRVAGTNRDETALEVARLGDADADGTLDNGATTAIVASSGDFVGAVVAGPVSAAAGWPLILTNPDELSPAASTAITELGITDVIVAGGPAYVSNDVAGALTALDGVSVSRILGASPGLLSAQMARFAESELGFTSGHANIATGEDFADALAIGAHAALDHDGPSPVLLTEGDELGEHATAYLTERATCAVRNIHIAGGTAAVSDEVVEAARAAATRAEACTDSEIVVARADVNGGMEVLEAFQAIADSVATGTRQEGEELIGNRASGTEGYDLSVDYVLGELEDTGFEVTTQEFAFSLFEELEPTVVAIDGEELTEEQASIMSYSGSGDVTGVTELVDADLGAGNPGTGEANDGDSDSGCEIEDFDGFTEGNIALIQRGGCAFAVKAANALEAGAAAAIVFNQGSDEGTQDVVLGTLGGEVDPDFVSIGMDFATGLALAGDPDAEVTIEATTAVTPQTSSNVIADWPGTDPDNVVMVGAHLDSVPEGPGINDNGSGSAAILEVAREIAANDIVTENTVRFAWWGAEESGLVGSDSYVFGDGDMLEGISDEEYERIKLYLNFDMVASPNFMRGVYDGDGDAFELEGPPGSDDIETAFEDFFESIGVPSVPTEFSGRSDYQAFISVGIPAGGLFTGAEGVKTEEEAELFGGAAGVAYDPCYHAACDDIDNLDLGVFGDNIGAIASVTMQYANSLDGIPARDTGESFAAAAAAHDASVHVGFDADHAHGHGDYNNRFAS
;
A
#
# COMPACT_ATOMS: atom_id res chain seq x y z
N MET A 1 -43.87 42.78 18.70
CA MET A 1 -43.03 43.95 18.38
C MET A 1 -41.93 44.03 19.43
N PHE A 2 -40.70 43.72 19.00
CA PHE A 2 -39.36 43.99 19.59
C PHE A 2 -39.09 43.56 21.06
N SER A 3 -37.95 43.03 21.50
CA SER A 3 -36.64 42.55 20.97
C SER A 3 -35.58 42.93 22.02
N SER A 4 -34.60 42.03 22.22
CA SER A 4 -33.19 42.25 22.60
C SER A 4 -32.83 42.72 24.01
N ALA A 5 -31.66 42.41 24.56
CA ALA A 5 -30.57 41.46 24.27
C ALA A 5 -29.54 41.55 25.42
N ALA A 6 -28.59 40.61 25.43
CA ALA A 6 -27.49 40.34 26.37
C ALA A 6 -26.43 41.45 26.50
N THR A 7 -25.54 41.34 27.51
CA THR A 7 -24.07 41.21 27.38
C THR A 7 -23.45 41.01 28.77
N ALA A 8 -22.61 39.98 28.94
CA ALA A 8 -21.82 39.71 30.15
C ALA A 8 -20.31 39.80 29.84
N VAL A 9 -19.56 40.20 30.87
CA VAL A 9 -18.13 40.57 30.89
C VAL A 9 -17.32 39.41 31.46
N PHE A 10 -16.13 39.10 30.93
CA PHE A 10 -15.09 38.39 31.68
C PHE A 10 -13.69 39.00 31.52
N LEU A 11 -12.91 38.82 32.58
CA LEU A 11 -11.80 39.65 33.04
C LEU A 11 -10.47 38.88 32.90
N VAL A 12 -9.45 39.56 32.36
CA VAL A 12 -8.06 39.10 32.22
C VAL A 12 -7.32 39.16 33.56
N LEU A 13 -6.51 38.14 33.88
CA LEU A 13 -5.45 38.21 34.89
C LEU A 13 -4.27 37.30 34.51
N ALA A 14 -3.14 37.94 34.21
CA ALA A 14 -1.84 37.34 33.92
C ALA A 14 -1.03 37.08 35.20
N LEU A 15 -0.19 36.01 35.22
CA LEU A 15 1.22 36.06 35.65
C LEU A 15 1.91 34.68 35.50
N GLY A 16 3.06 34.63 34.83
CA GLY A 16 4.00 33.49 34.89
C GLY A 16 5.00 33.41 33.74
N LEU A 17 5.92 34.38 33.64
CA LEU A 17 7.03 34.36 32.69
C LEU A 17 8.02 33.23 33.01
N ALA A 18 8.08 32.21 32.16
CA ALA A 18 9.30 31.47 31.84
C ALA A 18 9.66 31.87 30.41
N VAL A 19 10.88 32.36 30.19
CA VAL A 19 11.41 32.64 28.85
C VAL A 19 12.01 31.33 28.36
N LEU A 20 11.35 30.70 27.39
CA LEU A 20 11.92 29.71 26.48
C LEU A 20 12.35 30.46 25.20
N PRO A 21 13.38 30.00 24.46
CA PRO A 21 13.77 30.63 23.21
C PRO A 21 12.63 30.51 22.19
N ALA A 22 12.50 31.52 21.35
CA ALA A 22 11.58 31.53 20.23
C ALA A 22 12.28 30.90 19.03
N SER A 23 11.74 29.79 18.54
CA SER A 23 11.72 29.44 17.12
C SER A 23 10.23 29.30 16.83
N ALA A 24 9.66 30.26 16.11
CA ALA A 24 8.21 30.36 15.94
C ALA A 24 7.87 30.11 14.48
N ILE A 25 7.45 28.87 14.19
CA ILE A 25 6.56 28.56 13.09
C ILE A 25 5.41 29.58 13.13
N GLU A 26 5.20 30.27 12.02
CA GLU A 26 4.02 31.12 11.85
C GLU A 26 3.08 30.40 10.88
N VAL A 27 2.12 29.65 11.43
CA VAL A 27 0.97 29.20 10.65
C VAL A 27 0.13 30.43 10.34
N ILE A 28 0.16 30.86 9.08
CA ILE A 28 -0.68 31.95 8.62
C ILE A 28 -2.01 31.31 8.19
N ASP A 29 -2.94 31.15 9.14
CA ASP A 29 -4.29 30.63 8.89
C ASP A 29 -5.33 31.76 8.90
N SER A 30 -6.19 31.80 7.87
CA SER A 30 -7.33 32.72 7.79
C SER A 30 -8.69 32.01 7.72
N GLY A 31 -8.71 30.69 7.88
CA GLY A 31 -9.88 29.81 7.90
C GLY A 31 -10.40 29.44 6.51
N ASP A 32 -10.59 30.42 5.62
CA ASP A 32 -11.23 30.20 4.31
C ASP A 32 -10.22 29.95 3.17
N THR A 33 -8.92 29.77 3.46
CA THR A 33 -7.87 29.63 2.44
C THR A 33 -6.85 28.57 2.83
N VAL A 34 -6.22 27.95 1.82
CA VAL A 34 -5.14 26.97 2.00
C VAL A 34 -4.12 27.49 3.03
N PRO A 35 -3.81 26.72 4.09
CA PRO A 35 -2.79 27.08 5.07
C PRO A 35 -1.45 27.32 4.42
N ALA A 36 -0.69 28.31 4.91
CA ALA A 36 0.72 28.46 4.56
C ALA A 36 1.57 28.30 5.81
N ILE A 37 2.56 27.41 5.72
CA ILE A 37 3.54 27.15 6.77
C ILE A 37 4.83 27.82 6.33
N ARG A 38 5.31 28.76 7.13
CA ARG A 38 6.55 29.44 6.84
C ARG A 38 7.70 28.78 7.59
N LEU A 39 8.61 28.17 6.84
CA LEU A 39 9.86 27.59 7.33
C LEU A 39 10.89 28.72 7.36
N LEU A 40 11.08 29.35 8.53
CA LEU A 40 11.85 30.59 8.67
C LEU A 40 12.89 30.54 9.80
N GLY A 41 14.13 30.88 9.43
CA GLY A 41 15.14 31.36 10.36
C GLY A 41 15.38 32.86 10.24
N ASP A 42 16.05 33.49 11.22
CA ASP A 42 16.55 34.88 11.09
C ASP A 42 17.64 34.98 10.01
N SER A 43 18.17 33.83 9.56
CA SER A 43 19.15 33.71 8.49
C SER A 43 18.95 32.40 7.70
N ARG A 44 19.53 32.32 6.49
CA ARG A 44 19.54 31.10 5.66
C ARG A 44 20.08 29.84 6.37
N PHE A 45 20.97 30.03 7.33
CA PHE A 45 21.55 28.93 8.11
C PHE A 45 20.56 28.41 9.16
N GLU A 46 19.74 29.30 9.70
CA GLU A 46 18.64 28.94 10.59
C GLU A 46 17.50 28.31 9.80
N THR A 47 17.10 28.89 8.66
CA THR A 47 16.08 28.27 7.78
C THR A 47 16.47 26.83 7.38
N ALA A 48 17.73 26.62 6.98
CA ALA A 48 18.22 25.29 6.62
C ALA A 48 18.29 24.33 7.82
N ALA A 49 18.60 24.84 9.02
CA ALA A 49 18.58 24.05 10.24
C ALA A 49 17.15 23.64 10.61
N ASP A 50 16.21 24.59 10.57
CA ASP A 50 14.80 24.34 10.88
C ASP A 50 14.19 23.33 9.89
N ILE A 51 14.43 23.47 8.58
CA ILE A 51 14.02 22.47 7.58
C ILE A 51 14.61 21.08 7.91
N ALA A 52 15.84 21.02 8.40
CA ALA A 52 16.51 19.75 8.65
C ALA A 52 16.07 19.03 9.93
N THR A 53 15.50 19.74 10.91
CA THR A 53 15.22 19.19 12.25
C THR A 53 13.77 19.28 12.70
N ASP A 54 12.91 19.97 11.95
CA ASP A 54 11.53 20.22 12.36
C ASP A 54 10.55 19.29 11.62
N ASP A 55 9.97 18.34 12.34
CA ASP A 55 8.96 17.40 11.82
C ASP A 55 7.74 18.13 11.23
N SER A 56 7.44 19.35 11.70
CA SER A 56 6.34 20.17 11.14
C SER A 56 6.66 20.76 9.76
N ALA A 57 7.89 20.63 9.29
CA ALA A 57 8.20 20.86 7.89
C ALA A 57 7.53 19.82 6.99
N GLN A 58 7.02 18.69 7.50
CA GLN A 58 6.39 17.62 6.72
C GLN A 58 7.32 17.09 5.61
N ALA A 59 8.62 16.97 5.91
CA ALA A 59 9.49 16.12 5.10
C ALA A 59 9.26 14.68 5.60
N ALA A 60 9.26 13.70 4.69
CA ALA A 60 8.99 12.27 4.86
C ALA A 60 9.98 11.53 5.77
N GLU A 61 10.60 12.23 6.72
CA GLU A 61 11.70 11.80 7.57
C GLU A 61 13.02 11.65 6.80
N PHE A 62 13.98 12.51 7.12
CA PHE A 62 15.34 12.29 6.66
C PHE A 62 15.93 11.06 7.36
N GLU A 63 16.53 10.13 6.63
CA GLU A 63 17.29 9.05 7.24
C GLU A 63 18.49 9.63 8.01
N THR A 64 18.39 9.67 9.34
CA THR A 64 19.32 10.41 10.23
C THR A 64 20.80 9.96 10.17
N GLY A 65 21.12 8.94 9.37
CA GLY A 65 22.49 8.47 9.15
C GLY A 65 23.38 9.45 8.39
N THR A 66 22.83 10.28 7.49
CA THR A 66 23.63 11.19 6.64
C THR A 66 23.12 12.62 6.65
N VAL A 67 24.05 13.60 6.65
CA VAL A 67 23.73 15.03 6.44
C VAL A 67 24.58 15.62 5.33
N ILE A 68 23.95 16.36 4.42
CA ILE A 68 24.65 17.11 3.37
C ILE A 68 25.01 18.49 3.89
N VAL A 69 26.27 18.89 3.78
CA VAL A 69 26.73 20.24 4.16
C VAL A 69 27.31 20.96 2.96
N ALA A 70 26.83 22.18 2.69
CA ALA A 70 27.32 23.00 1.59
C ALA A 70 27.51 24.48 1.97
N LEU A 71 28.21 25.26 1.13
CA LEU A 71 28.43 26.69 1.37
C LEU A 71 27.15 27.51 1.18
N GLY A 72 26.73 28.31 2.16
CA GLY A 72 25.51 29.15 2.10
C GLY A 72 25.68 30.58 1.58
N ASP A 73 26.90 31.15 1.55
CA ASP A 73 27.11 32.59 1.27
C ASP A 73 27.06 32.96 -0.24
N ASN A 74 27.54 32.06 -1.08
CA ASN A 74 27.58 32.18 -2.54
C ASN A 74 27.82 30.75 -3.02
N PHE A 75 26.76 30.06 -3.43
CA PHE A 75 26.55 28.61 -3.34
C PHE A 75 26.73 27.85 -4.68
N PRO A 76 27.78 28.10 -5.49
CA PRO A 76 27.87 27.52 -6.82
C PRO A 76 28.10 26.01 -6.79
N ASP A 77 28.74 25.50 -5.74
CA ASP A 77 29.02 24.09 -5.55
C ASP A 77 27.80 23.37 -4.91
N ALA A 78 26.93 24.12 -4.21
CA ALA A 78 25.75 23.58 -3.53
C ALA A 78 24.58 23.29 -4.49
N LEU A 79 24.62 23.80 -5.72
CA LEU A 79 23.53 23.63 -6.69
C LEU A 79 23.27 22.17 -7.07
N ALA A 80 24.29 21.32 -6.96
CA ALA A 80 24.15 19.87 -7.18
C ALA A 80 23.87 19.11 -5.88
N ALA A 81 23.88 19.78 -4.71
CA ALA A 81 23.73 19.11 -3.41
C ALA A 81 22.35 18.48 -3.24
N THR A 82 21.30 19.03 -3.86
CA THR A 82 19.95 18.44 -3.84
C THR A 82 19.92 17.05 -4.46
N TYR A 83 20.70 16.78 -5.53
CA TYR A 83 20.81 15.43 -6.07
C TYR A 83 21.39 14.44 -5.05
N ALA A 84 22.46 14.85 -4.35
CA ALA A 84 23.05 14.04 -3.29
C ALA A 84 22.10 13.85 -2.09
N ALA A 85 21.27 14.87 -1.78
CA ALA A 85 20.26 14.79 -0.74
C ALA A 85 19.19 13.74 -1.07
N GLY A 86 18.74 13.66 -2.33
CA GLY A 86 17.78 12.62 -2.75
C GLY A 86 18.35 11.21 -2.71
N LEU A 87 19.61 11.03 -3.15
CA LEU A 87 20.26 9.70 -3.13
C LEU A 87 20.48 9.14 -1.71
N GLU A 88 20.57 10.02 -0.72
CA GLU A 88 20.96 9.69 0.65
C GLU A 88 19.83 9.96 1.64
N GLU A 89 18.66 10.35 1.12
CA GLU A 89 17.47 10.76 1.89
C GLU A 89 17.80 11.73 3.04
N ALA A 90 18.70 12.69 2.75
CA ALA A 90 19.41 13.47 3.76
C ALA A 90 19.10 14.97 3.69
N PRO A 91 19.09 15.70 4.82
CA PRO A 91 18.85 17.14 4.81
C PRO A 91 20.08 17.90 4.33
N ILE A 92 19.85 19.14 3.87
CA ILE A 92 20.92 20.07 3.49
C ILE A 92 21.09 21.13 4.56
N LEU A 93 22.23 21.09 5.25
CA LEU A 93 22.68 22.17 6.12
C LEU A 93 23.69 23.10 5.42
N LEU A 94 23.70 24.36 5.85
CA LEU A 94 24.56 25.39 5.26
C LEU A 94 25.71 25.78 6.20
N ALA A 95 26.91 25.96 5.64
CA ALA A 95 28.10 26.45 6.34
C ALA A 95 28.63 27.75 5.71
N GLN A 96 29.54 28.44 6.40
CA GLN A 96 30.31 29.55 5.83
C GLN A 96 31.72 29.09 5.45
N THR A 97 32.44 29.90 4.68
CA THR A 97 33.80 29.52 4.23
C THR A 97 34.77 29.28 5.37
N THR A 98 34.62 30.01 6.48
CA THR A 98 35.58 29.99 7.59
C THR A 98 34.93 29.78 8.96
N ASP A 99 33.64 29.50 9.01
CA ASP A 99 32.86 29.40 10.25
C ASP A 99 31.73 28.39 10.06
N LEU A 100 31.47 27.57 11.08
CA LEU A 100 30.27 26.75 11.15
C LEU A 100 29.22 27.53 11.95
N PRO A 101 28.09 27.95 11.35
CA PRO A 101 27.08 28.71 12.06
C PRO A 101 26.52 27.96 13.28
N ALA A 102 26.12 28.70 14.30
CA ALA A 102 25.56 28.12 15.53
C ALA A 102 24.27 27.31 15.28
N ALA A 103 23.44 27.73 14.32
CA ALA A 103 22.25 27.00 13.91
C ALA A 103 22.62 25.63 13.31
N THR A 104 23.54 25.61 12.34
CA THR A 104 24.10 24.39 11.75
C THR A 104 24.73 23.46 12.79
N THR A 105 25.45 24.02 13.76
CA THR A 105 26.05 23.22 14.84
C THR A 105 24.97 22.58 15.71
N SER A 106 23.93 23.33 16.08
CA SER A 106 22.82 22.80 16.89
C SER A 106 22.07 21.69 16.14
N ALA A 107 21.77 21.89 14.85
CA ALA A 107 21.12 20.89 14.02
C ALA A 107 21.96 19.59 13.92
N LEU A 108 23.28 19.69 13.74
CA LEU A 108 24.17 18.52 13.75
C LEU A 108 24.23 17.81 15.12
N GLU A 109 24.05 18.53 16.22
CA GLU A 109 23.96 17.92 17.56
C GLU A 109 22.63 17.19 17.78
N GLU A 110 21.55 17.69 17.18
CA GLU A 110 20.20 17.11 17.25
C GLU A 110 20.06 15.89 16.35
N LEU A 111 20.45 16.01 15.08
CA LEU A 111 20.43 14.92 14.10
C LEU A 111 21.44 13.81 14.41
N ALA A 112 22.54 14.15 15.07
CA ALA A 112 23.62 13.23 15.43
C ALA A 112 24.07 12.29 14.28
N PRO A 113 24.43 12.81 13.09
CA PRO A 113 24.61 11.99 11.89
C PRO A 113 25.84 11.10 11.96
N GLU A 114 25.74 9.88 11.40
CA GLU A 114 26.89 8.99 11.26
C GLU A 114 27.88 9.52 10.23
N ARG A 115 27.37 10.07 9.13
CA ARG A 115 28.14 10.57 7.99
C ARG A 115 27.74 11.99 7.61
N ILE A 116 28.72 12.78 7.17
CA ILE A 116 28.53 14.12 6.63
C ILE A 116 29.13 14.18 5.23
N LEU A 117 28.31 14.46 4.22
CA LEU A 117 28.77 14.74 2.87
C LEU A 117 29.02 16.24 2.70
N LEU A 118 30.28 16.63 2.65
CA LEU A 118 30.69 18.02 2.49
C LEU A 118 30.86 18.36 1.02
N ILE A 119 29.88 19.08 0.45
CA ILE A 119 29.88 19.47 -0.97
C ILE A 119 30.64 20.77 -1.17
N GLY A 120 31.65 20.72 -2.04
CA GLY A 120 32.47 21.85 -2.44
C GLY A 120 33.91 21.78 -1.94
N GLY A 121 34.79 22.49 -2.65
CA GLY A 121 36.23 22.48 -2.36
C GLY A 121 36.62 23.27 -1.11
N THR A 122 37.89 23.19 -0.71
CA THR A 122 38.43 23.95 0.44
C THR A 122 38.39 25.47 0.28
N ALA A 123 38.17 25.97 -0.94
CA ALA A 123 37.91 27.38 -1.21
C ALA A 123 36.46 27.78 -0.88
N ALA A 124 35.52 26.83 -0.91
CA ALA A 124 34.13 27.03 -0.56
C ALA A 124 33.93 26.87 0.95
N VAL A 125 34.35 25.73 1.51
CA VAL A 125 34.33 25.43 2.96
C VAL A 125 35.72 24.97 3.38
N ASN A 126 36.43 25.76 4.20
CA ASN A 126 37.83 25.50 4.49
C ASN A 126 38.07 24.25 5.36
N ALA A 127 39.34 23.89 5.54
CA ALA A 127 39.73 22.71 6.31
C ALA A 127 39.48 22.85 7.83
N ASP A 128 39.36 24.07 8.36
CA ASP A 128 39.07 24.28 9.78
C ASP A 128 37.59 23.94 10.06
N VAL A 129 36.67 24.36 9.18
CA VAL A 129 35.24 24.00 9.25
C VAL A 129 35.05 22.49 9.02
N GLU A 130 35.75 21.89 8.07
CA GLU A 130 35.73 20.42 7.88
C GLU A 130 36.18 19.66 9.13
N ALA A 131 37.21 20.16 9.83
CA ALA A 131 37.67 19.55 11.08
C ALA A 131 36.66 19.71 12.22
N GLU A 132 35.84 20.76 12.20
CA GLU A 132 34.74 20.96 13.13
C GLU A 132 33.57 20.01 12.83
N LEU A 133 33.16 19.90 11.56
CA LEU A 133 32.15 18.93 11.10
C LEU A 133 32.53 17.49 11.49
N ALA A 134 33.82 17.14 11.39
CA ALA A 134 34.33 15.82 11.76
C ALA A 134 34.21 15.48 13.25
N THR A 135 33.74 16.41 14.08
CA THR A 135 33.39 16.14 15.49
C THR A 135 31.94 15.66 15.67
N HIS A 136 31.10 15.80 14.64
CA HIS A 136 29.69 15.40 14.63
C HIS A 136 29.45 14.10 13.87
N GLY A 137 30.21 13.81 12.81
CA GLY A 137 30.09 12.58 12.01
C GLY A 137 31.31 12.33 11.10
N GLU A 138 31.34 11.23 10.36
CA GLU A 138 32.39 10.94 9.37
C GLU A 138 32.26 11.85 8.15
N VAL A 139 33.22 12.75 7.94
CA VAL A 139 33.16 13.71 6.83
C VAL A 139 33.76 13.14 5.55
N THR A 140 32.96 13.07 4.49
CA THR A 140 33.39 12.78 3.12
C THR A 140 33.22 14.03 2.27
N ARG A 141 34.33 14.59 1.77
CA ARG A 141 34.29 15.78 0.92
C ARG A 141 34.15 15.40 -0.55
N VAL A 142 33.13 15.95 -1.21
CA VAL A 142 32.86 15.80 -2.64
C VAL A 142 33.12 17.14 -3.34
N ALA A 143 34.16 17.22 -4.16
CA ALA A 143 34.62 18.49 -4.72
C ALA A 143 35.40 18.36 -6.03
N GLY A 144 35.08 19.23 -6.98
CA GLY A 144 35.87 19.49 -8.18
C GLY A 144 36.75 20.74 -8.06
N THR A 145 37.49 21.09 -9.11
CA THR A 145 38.27 22.34 -9.13
C THR A 145 37.42 23.59 -9.36
N ASN A 146 36.17 23.39 -9.79
CA ASN A 146 35.15 24.40 -10.02
C ASN A 146 33.76 23.76 -9.84
N ARG A 147 32.70 24.56 -10.01
CA ARG A 147 31.31 24.12 -9.80
C ARG A 147 30.84 23.03 -10.78
N ASP A 148 31.24 23.11 -12.05
CA ASP A 148 30.86 22.12 -13.07
C ASP A 148 31.53 20.77 -12.74
N GLU A 149 32.80 20.80 -12.31
CA GLU A 149 33.51 19.60 -11.85
C GLU A 149 32.98 19.08 -10.52
N THR A 150 32.54 19.95 -9.61
CA THR A 150 31.91 19.50 -8.35
C THR A 150 30.58 18.80 -8.64
N ALA A 151 29.76 19.34 -9.55
CA ALA A 151 28.55 18.68 -10.01
C ALA A 151 28.82 17.33 -10.67
N LEU A 152 29.92 17.19 -11.42
CA LEU A 152 30.37 15.89 -11.93
C LEU A 152 30.74 14.92 -10.80
N GLU A 153 31.50 15.33 -9.79
CA GLU A 153 31.82 14.44 -8.66
C GLU A 153 30.58 14.05 -7.86
N VAL A 154 29.61 14.97 -7.71
CA VAL A 154 28.31 14.68 -7.08
C VAL A 154 27.49 13.70 -7.92
N ALA A 155 27.47 13.86 -9.24
CA ALA A 155 26.79 12.94 -10.15
C ALA A 155 27.37 11.51 -10.12
N ARG A 156 28.61 11.33 -9.63
CA ARG A 156 29.25 10.02 -9.45
C ARG A 156 28.95 9.37 -8.10
N LEU A 157 28.18 10.01 -7.23
CA LEU A 157 27.79 9.41 -5.95
C LEU A 157 26.79 8.26 -6.13
N GLY A 158 26.05 8.22 -7.24
CA GLY A 158 25.20 7.08 -7.59
C GLY A 158 26.00 5.79 -7.79
N ASP A 159 25.32 4.66 -7.67
CA ASP A 159 25.96 3.35 -7.54
C ASP A 159 26.85 2.95 -8.73
N ALA A 160 27.87 2.15 -8.39
CA ALA A 160 28.69 1.47 -9.38
C ALA A 160 28.26 0.01 -9.45
N ASP A 161 27.94 -0.46 -10.65
CA ASP A 161 27.66 -1.86 -10.93
C ASP A 161 28.80 -2.77 -10.44
N ALA A 162 28.49 -4.06 -10.28
CA ALA A 162 29.45 -5.08 -9.86
C ALA A 162 30.70 -5.19 -10.76
N ASP A 163 30.65 -4.67 -11.99
CA ASP A 163 31.76 -4.63 -12.94
C ASP A 163 32.60 -3.33 -12.88
N GLY A 164 32.23 -2.39 -12.02
CA GLY A 164 32.89 -1.10 -11.80
C GLY A 164 32.48 -0.02 -12.81
N THR A 165 31.45 -0.26 -13.61
CA THR A 165 30.78 0.78 -14.40
C THR A 165 29.95 1.64 -13.46
N LEU A 166 30.04 2.96 -13.60
CA LEU A 166 29.15 3.88 -12.87
C LEU A 166 27.83 3.89 -13.64
N ASP A 167 26.86 3.15 -13.14
CA ASP A 167 25.49 3.11 -13.64
C ASP A 167 24.61 3.28 -12.41
N ASN A 168 24.12 4.49 -12.22
CA ASN A 168 23.16 4.79 -11.15
C ASN A 168 21.74 4.39 -11.55
N GLY A 169 21.57 3.57 -12.59
CA GLY A 169 20.30 3.18 -13.21
C GLY A 169 19.65 4.30 -14.04
N ALA A 170 20.17 5.53 -13.97
CA ALA A 170 19.54 6.68 -14.59
C ALA A 170 19.93 6.80 -16.07
N THR A 171 18.98 6.56 -16.97
CA THR A 171 19.17 6.89 -18.40
C THR A 171 19.01 8.38 -18.70
N THR A 172 18.53 9.16 -17.73
CA THR A 172 18.12 10.56 -17.86
C THR A 172 18.94 11.46 -16.94
N ALA A 173 19.37 12.63 -17.43
CA ALA A 173 19.99 13.67 -16.61
C ALA A 173 19.44 15.06 -16.92
N ILE A 174 19.44 15.94 -15.93
CA ILE A 174 19.03 17.34 -16.09
C ILE A 174 20.28 18.21 -16.23
N VAL A 175 20.38 18.97 -17.33
CA VAL A 175 21.47 19.93 -17.56
C VAL A 175 21.01 21.34 -17.27
N ALA A 176 21.64 21.98 -16.29
CA ALA A 176 21.37 23.35 -15.88
C ALA A 176 22.58 24.27 -16.04
N SER A 177 22.31 25.58 -16.04
CA SER A 177 23.35 26.60 -16.15
C SER A 177 24.12 26.76 -14.84
N SER A 178 25.44 26.77 -14.93
CA SER A 178 26.33 27.06 -13.82
C SER A 178 26.58 28.55 -13.62
N GLY A 179 26.10 29.39 -14.54
CA GLY A 179 26.22 30.86 -14.49
C GLY A 179 24.98 31.59 -13.97
N ASP A 180 23.80 30.99 -14.13
CA ASP A 180 22.50 31.52 -13.71
C ASP A 180 21.71 30.38 -13.04
N PHE A 181 21.67 30.42 -11.70
CA PHE A 181 21.38 29.28 -10.83
C PHE A 181 19.92 28.83 -10.82
N VAL A 182 19.03 29.62 -11.42
CA VAL A 182 17.58 29.40 -11.45
C VAL A 182 17.25 27.98 -11.94
N GLY A 183 17.87 27.56 -13.04
CA GLY A 183 17.61 26.24 -13.63
C GLY A 183 18.05 25.07 -12.75
N ALA A 184 19.11 25.25 -11.95
CA ALA A 184 19.59 24.21 -11.04
C ALA A 184 18.71 24.12 -9.78
N VAL A 185 18.28 25.25 -9.24
CA VAL A 185 17.40 25.32 -8.06
C VAL A 185 16.06 24.65 -8.34
N VAL A 186 15.42 24.99 -9.47
CA VAL A 186 14.11 24.40 -9.82
C VAL A 186 14.21 22.94 -10.27
N ALA A 187 15.35 22.52 -10.80
CA ALA A 187 15.59 21.12 -11.17
C ALA A 187 15.99 20.26 -9.98
N GLY A 188 16.39 20.86 -8.85
CA GLY A 188 16.85 20.15 -7.66
C GLY A 188 15.85 19.11 -7.15
N PRO A 189 14.60 19.49 -6.82
CA PRO A 189 13.59 18.55 -6.35
C PRO A 189 13.35 17.38 -7.33
N VAL A 190 13.25 17.71 -8.62
CA VAL A 190 13.06 16.72 -9.69
C VAL A 190 14.25 15.76 -9.80
N SER A 191 15.47 16.30 -9.68
CA SER A 191 16.71 15.53 -9.72
C SER A 191 16.82 14.58 -8.54
N ALA A 192 16.44 15.04 -7.34
CA ALA A 192 16.43 14.24 -6.11
C ALA A 192 15.38 13.14 -6.17
N ALA A 193 14.11 13.50 -6.39
CA ALA A 193 12.99 12.54 -6.39
C ALA A 193 13.10 11.49 -7.50
N ALA A 194 13.60 11.86 -8.69
CA ALA A 194 13.73 10.91 -9.80
C ALA A 194 15.08 10.17 -9.82
N GLY A 195 16.01 10.47 -8.91
CA GLY A 195 17.37 9.94 -8.97
C GLY A 195 18.17 10.35 -10.22
N TRP A 196 17.76 11.42 -10.92
CA TRP A 196 18.41 11.89 -12.16
C TRP A 196 19.52 12.89 -11.87
N PRO A 197 20.78 12.66 -12.33
CA PRO A 197 21.88 13.58 -12.06
C PRO A 197 21.63 15.03 -12.51
N LEU A 198 21.87 15.99 -11.61
CA LEU A 198 21.87 17.42 -11.94
C LEU A 198 23.25 17.88 -12.41
N ILE A 199 23.41 18.00 -13.72
CA ILE A 199 24.67 18.33 -14.39
C ILE A 199 24.75 19.82 -14.69
N LEU A 200 25.87 20.45 -14.32
CA LEU A 200 26.10 21.89 -14.53
C LEU A 200 27.01 22.19 -15.73
N THR A 201 26.65 23.21 -16.50
CA THR A 201 27.45 23.68 -17.63
C THR A 201 27.44 25.21 -17.77
N ASN A 202 28.44 25.76 -18.45
CA ASN A 202 28.43 27.17 -18.79
C ASN A 202 27.25 27.50 -19.73
N PRO A 203 26.65 28.71 -19.63
CA PRO A 203 25.50 29.12 -20.45
C PRO A 203 25.75 28.99 -21.97
N ASP A 204 26.97 29.34 -22.40
CA ASP A 204 27.30 29.52 -23.81
C ASP A 204 28.16 28.39 -24.40
N GLU A 205 28.69 27.49 -23.57
CA GLU A 205 29.61 26.42 -24.00
C GLU A 205 29.45 25.18 -23.12
N LEU A 206 29.31 24.00 -23.75
CA LEU A 206 29.20 22.74 -23.02
C LEU A 206 30.52 22.48 -22.26
N SER A 207 30.43 22.39 -20.93
CA SER A 207 31.61 22.19 -20.10
C SER A 207 32.20 20.79 -20.32
N PRO A 208 33.53 20.62 -20.23
CA PRO A 208 34.14 19.29 -20.28
C PRO A 208 33.61 18.36 -19.18
N ALA A 209 33.30 18.91 -18.00
CA ALA A 209 32.73 18.16 -16.88
C ALA A 209 31.33 17.62 -17.22
N ALA A 210 30.45 18.45 -17.81
CA ALA A 210 29.12 18.03 -18.22
C ALA A 210 29.16 16.95 -19.32
N SER A 211 30.01 17.14 -20.34
CA SER A 211 30.20 16.10 -21.35
C SER A 211 30.75 14.80 -20.75
N THR A 212 31.63 14.89 -19.76
CA THR A 212 32.19 13.72 -19.08
C THR A 212 31.11 13.00 -18.29
N ALA A 213 30.31 13.72 -17.49
CA ALA A 213 29.21 13.15 -16.72
C ALA A 213 28.23 12.37 -17.60
N ILE A 214 27.76 12.99 -18.68
CA ILE A 214 26.81 12.36 -19.62
C ILE A 214 27.39 11.09 -20.24
N THR A 215 28.67 11.09 -20.60
CA THR A 215 29.27 9.95 -21.30
C THR A 215 29.69 8.82 -20.33
N GLU A 216 30.16 9.17 -19.13
CA GLU A 216 30.62 8.20 -18.13
C GLU A 216 29.45 7.48 -17.46
N LEU A 217 28.35 8.19 -17.19
CA LEU A 217 27.14 7.65 -16.56
C LEU A 217 26.18 6.99 -17.58
N GLY A 218 26.56 6.91 -18.86
CA GLY A 218 25.71 6.26 -19.87
C GLY A 218 24.39 6.98 -20.17
N ILE A 219 24.26 8.26 -19.82
CA ILE A 219 23.03 9.05 -20.02
C ILE A 219 22.66 9.06 -21.51
N THR A 220 21.42 8.65 -21.80
CA THR A 220 20.87 8.63 -23.16
C THR A 220 19.80 9.70 -23.40
N ASP A 221 19.17 10.22 -22.34
CA ASP A 221 18.25 11.36 -22.42
C ASP A 221 18.71 12.53 -21.55
N VAL A 222 18.71 13.73 -22.14
CA VAL A 222 19.12 14.95 -21.44
C VAL A 222 18.00 15.98 -21.48
N ILE A 223 17.57 16.42 -20.31
CA ILE A 223 16.60 17.50 -20.15
C ILE A 223 17.35 18.80 -19.86
N VAL A 224 17.28 19.77 -20.77
CA VAL A 224 17.87 21.09 -20.51
C VAL A 224 16.90 21.96 -19.71
N ALA A 225 17.32 22.41 -18.53
CA ALA A 225 16.55 23.30 -17.67
C ALA A 225 16.71 24.77 -18.09
N GLY A 226 15.63 25.37 -18.61
CA GLY A 226 15.57 26.79 -18.96
C GLY A 226 15.64 27.06 -20.47
N GLY A 227 15.27 28.28 -20.87
CA GLY A 227 15.40 28.73 -22.26
C GLY A 227 16.84 29.00 -22.72
N PRO A 228 17.05 29.40 -23.99
CA PRO A 228 18.37 29.71 -24.55
C PRO A 228 19.16 30.83 -23.87
N ALA A 229 18.52 31.60 -22.97
CA ALA A 229 19.18 32.60 -22.15
C ALA A 229 19.94 31.99 -20.95
N TYR A 230 19.49 30.84 -20.45
CA TYR A 230 20.13 30.10 -19.34
C TYR A 230 21.16 29.11 -19.88
N VAL A 231 20.74 28.29 -20.85
CA VAL A 231 21.58 27.31 -21.54
C VAL A 231 21.35 27.47 -23.03
N SER A 232 22.34 27.98 -23.76
CA SER A 232 22.21 28.36 -25.17
C SER A 232 21.85 27.18 -26.08
N ASN A 233 21.37 27.51 -27.28
CA ASN A 233 21.14 26.50 -28.32
C ASN A 233 22.44 25.85 -28.81
N ASP A 234 23.58 26.52 -28.66
CA ASP A 234 24.88 25.97 -29.02
C ASP A 234 25.27 24.85 -28.04
N VAL A 235 25.00 25.04 -26.74
CA VAL A 235 25.15 23.98 -25.72
C VAL A 235 24.22 22.80 -26.00
N ALA A 236 22.92 23.06 -26.25
CA ALA A 236 21.98 21.98 -26.58
C ALA A 236 22.38 21.24 -27.87
N GLY A 237 22.87 21.95 -28.89
CA GLY A 237 23.40 21.35 -30.10
C GLY A 237 24.66 20.51 -29.87
N ALA A 238 25.51 20.91 -28.92
CA ALA A 238 26.68 20.14 -28.51
C ALA A 238 26.28 18.87 -27.75
N LEU A 239 25.26 18.93 -26.88
CA LEU A 239 24.68 17.78 -26.19
C LEU A 239 24.10 16.76 -27.18
N THR A 240 23.30 17.19 -28.15
CA THR A 240 22.75 16.30 -29.21
C THR A 240 23.84 15.70 -30.12
N ALA A 241 25.04 16.29 -30.14
CA ALA A 241 26.16 15.76 -30.91
C ALA A 241 26.93 14.65 -30.17
N LEU A 242 26.64 14.42 -28.88
CA LEU A 242 27.11 13.25 -28.15
C LEU A 242 26.41 12.00 -28.68
N ASP A 243 27.14 10.88 -28.74
CA ASP A 243 26.64 9.65 -29.36
C ASP A 243 25.54 9.04 -28.48
N GLY A 244 24.38 8.73 -29.08
CA GLY A 244 23.26 8.11 -28.37
C GLY A 244 22.42 9.03 -27.49
N VAL A 245 22.68 10.34 -27.46
CA VAL A 245 21.99 11.29 -26.56
C VAL A 245 20.82 11.99 -27.25
N SER A 246 19.60 11.81 -26.73
CA SER A 246 18.46 12.69 -27.00
C SER A 246 18.47 13.90 -26.08
N VAL A 247 18.00 15.04 -26.60
CA VAL A 247 17.95 16.29 -25.83
C VAL A 247 16.55 16.88 -25.92
N SER A 248 15.90 17.02 -24.78
CA SER A 248 14.67 17.77 -24.59
C SER A 248 14.96 19.05 -23.80
N ARG A 249 13.98 19.94 -23.68
CA ARG A 249 14.15 21.21 -22.96
C ARG A 249 12.86 21.66 -22.32
N ILE A 250 12.95 22.01 -21.04
CA ILE A 250 11.90 22.70 -20.31
C ILE A 250 12.14 24.21 -20.47
N LEU A 251 11.23 24.87 -21.18
CA LEU A 251 11.37 26.27 -21.57
C LEU A 251 10.88 27.21 -20.47
N GLY A 252 11.74 28.12 -20.02
CA GLY A 252 11.37 29.24 -19.16
C GLY A 252 12.17 30.49 -19.51
N ALA A 253 11.49 31.62 -19.60
CA ALA A 253 12.10 32.93 -19.91
C ALA A 253 12.31 33.80 -18.67
N SER A 254 11.69 33.44 -17.54
CA SER A 254 11.86 34.01 -16.20
C SER A 254 11.97 32.87 -15.17
N PRO A 255 12.44 33.14 -13.94
CA PRO A 255 12.44 32.15 -12.86
C PRO A 255 11.06 31.56 -12.60
N GLY A 256 10.03 32.40 -12.45
CA GLY A 256 8.66 31.94 -12.22
C GLY A 256 8.08 31.11 -13.36
N LEU A 257 8.40 31.44 -14.63
CA LEU A 257 7.97 30.60 -15.76
C LEU A 257 8.68 29.25 -15.77
N LEU A 258 10.00 29.24 -15.50
CA LEU A 258 10.76 28.00 -15.50
C LEU A 258 10.31 27.06 -14.38
N SER A 259 10.12 27.58 -13.17
CA SER A 259 9.64 26.79 -12.03
C SER A 259 8.26 26.19 -12.32
N ALA A 260 7.32 26.99 -12.85
CA ALA A 260 5.98 26.49 -13.17
C ALA A 260 5.94 25.49 -14.34
N GLN A 261 6.92 25.51 -15.25
CA GLN A 261 7.02 24.52 -16.34
C GLN A 261 7.71 23.24 -15.86
N MET A 262 8.71 23.35 -14.99
CA MET A 262 9.34 22.20 -14.34
C MET A 262 8.32 21.46 -13.45
N ALA A 263 7.54 22.20 -12.67
CA ALA A 263 6.51 21.66 -11.81
C ALA A 263 5.45 20.86 -12.59
N ARG A 264 4.95 21.40 -13.72
CA ARG A 264 4.02 20.66 -14.61
C ARG A 264 4.62 19.39 -15.21
N PHE A 265 5.92 19.42 -15.53
CA PHE A 265 6.63 18.25 -16.01
C PHE A 265 6.78 17.19 -14.92
N ALA A 266 7.12 17.61 -13.70
CA ALA A 266 7.30 16.71 -12.57
C ALA A 266 5.98 16.00 -12.21
N GLU A 267 4.85 16.71 -12.21
CA GLU A 267 3.55 16.08 -11.99
C GLU A 267 3.18 15.10 -13.10
N SER A 268 3.40 15.47 -14.37
CA SER A 268 2.95 14.63 -15.49
C SER A 268 3.80 13.40 -15.74
N GLU A 269 5.10 13.46 -15.43
CA GLU A 269 6.05 12.41 -15.76
C GLU A 269 6.60 11.67 -14.53
N LEU A 270 6.51 12.26 -13.33
CA LEU A 270 7.14 11.74 -12.12
C LEU A 270 6.19 11.61 -10.93
N GLY A 271 4.88 11.85 -11.12
CA GLY A 271 3.89 11.65 -10.08
C GLY A 271 4.00 12.64 -8.91
N PHE A 272 4.62 13.81 -9.11
CA PHE A 272 4.68 14.82 -8.05
C PHE A 272 3.28 15.17 -7.55
N THR A 273 3.12 15.29 -6.23
CA THR A 273 1.83 15.56 -5.60
C THR A 273 1.30 16.94 -6.02
N SER A 274 0.00 17.01 -6.24
CA SER A 274 -0.72 18.28 -6.40
C SER A 274 -1.20 18.84 -5.06
N GLY A 275 -1.05 18.07 -3.97
CA GLY A 275 -1.51 18.40 -2.64
C GLY A 275 -0.63 19.42 -1.92
N HIS A 276 0.62 19.59 -2.35
CA HIS A 276 1.55 20.50 -1.73
C HIS A 276 2.33 21.34 -2.75
N ALA A 277 2.77 22.54 -2.34
CA ALA A 277 3.63 23.40 -3.15
C ALA A 277 4.59 24.20 -2.27
N ASN A 278 5.84 24.24 -2.66
CA ASN A 278 6.89 24.99 -1.99
C ASN A 278 7.11 26.34 -2.70
N ILE A 279 7.14 27.45 -1.96
CA ILE A 279 7.42 28.80 -2.49
C ILE A 279 8.77 29.29 -1.97
N ALA A 280 9.65 29.67 -2.89
CA ALA A 280 10.95 30.24 -2.55
C ALA A 280 11.25 31.50 -3.38
N THR A 281 12.17 32.33 -2.89
CA THR A 281 12.57 33.55 -3.60
C THR A 281 13.30 33.25 -4.91
N GLY A 282 12.97 33.99 -5.97
CA GLY A 282 13.66 33.93 -7.26
C GLY A 282 14.95 34.75 -7.35
N GLU A 283 15.42 35.40 -6.27
CA GLU A 283 16.56 36.34 -6.31
C GLU A 283 17.78 35.92 -5.45
N ASP A 284 17.59 35.31 -4.27
CA ASP A 284 18.66 34.87 -3.34
C ASP A 284 18.40 33.42 -2.86
N PHE A 285 18.76 32.47 -3.72
CA PHE A 285 18.34 31.06 -3.70
C PHE A 285 18.86 30.18 -2.54
N ALA A 286 19.43 30.73 -1.47
CA ALA A 286 19.99 29.88 -0.40
C ALA A 286 18.91 29.09 0.34
N ASP A 287 17.78 29.72 0.66
CA ASP A 287 16.62 29.03 1.25
C ASP A 287 16.00 28.04 0.26
N ALA A 288 16.11 28.33 -1.05
CA ALA A 288 15.62 27.47 -2.12
C ALA A 288 16.43 26.17 -2.32
N LEU A 289 17.65 26.10 -1.77
CA LEU A 289 18.46 24.87 -1.81
C LEU A 289 18.03 23.87 -0.75
N ALA A 290 17.87 24.34 0.50
CA ALA A 290 17.38 23.50 1.60
C ALA A 290 15.95 23.02 1.34
N ILE A 291 15.07 23.91 0.86
CA ILE A 291 13.70 23.53 0.49
C ILE A 291 13.67 22.59 -0.73
N GLY A 292 14.76 22.49 -1.50
CA GLY A 292 14.81 21.60 -2.65
C GLY A 292 14.89 20.12 -2.25
N ALA A 293 15.63 19.82 -1.18
CA ALA A 293 15.68 18.48 -0.59
C ALA A 293 14.36 18.18 0.14
N HIS A 294 13.86 19.15 0.92
CA HIS A 294 12.54 19.12 1.53
C HIS A 294 11.44 18.71 0.54
N ALA A 295 11.36 19.44 -0.58
CA ALA A 295 10.30 19.22 -1.57
C ALA A 295 10.45 17.89 -2.33
N ALA A 296 11.66 17.32 -2.41
CA ALA A 296 11.84 16.01 -3.03
C ALA A 296 11.39 14.87 -2.12
N LEU A 297 11.54 15.07 -0.82
CA LEU A 297 11.24 14.12 0.25
C LEU A 297 10.04 14.64 1.05
N ASP A 298 9.05 15.21 0.38
CA ASP A 298 7.86 15.75 1.03
C ASP A 298 7.00 14.57 1.50
N HIS A 299 6.38 14.68 2.67
CA HIS A 299 5.58 13.59 3.26
C HIS A 299 4.43 13.18 2.33
N ASP A 300 3.73 14.15 1.74
CA ASP A 300 2.61 13.87 0.80
C ASP A 300 3.10 13.40 -0.60
N GLY A 301 4.38 13.01 -0.72
CA GLY A 301 5.09 12.70 -1.95
C GLY A 301 5.77 13.93 -2.59
N PRO A 302 6.75 13.73 -3.49
CA PRO A 302 7.57 14.80 -4.05
C PRO A 302 6.72 15.97 -4.59
N SER A 303 7.07 17.19 -4.22
CA SER A 303 6.30 18.39 -4.49
C SER A 303 7.13 19.47 -5.21
N PRO A 304 6.48 20.39 -5.95
CA PRO A 304 7.20 21.37 -6.75
C PRO A 304 7.69 22.57 -5.92
N VAL A 305 8.86 23.12 -6.32
CA VAL A 305 9.32 24.45 -5.86
C VAL A 305 8.98 25.51 -6.90
N LEU A 306 8.10 26.45 -6.54
CA LEU A 306 7.73 27.62 -7.34
C LEU A 306 8.51 28.86 -6.89
N LEU A 307 9.07 29.58 -7.85
CA LEU A 307 9.87 30.77 -7.58
C LEU A 307 9.06 32.06 -7.73
N THR A 308 9.26 32.99 -6.80
CA THR A 308 8.71 34.36 -6.87
C THR A 308 9.39 35.20 -7.95
N GLU A 309 8.74 36.29 -8.37
CA GLU A 309 9.31 37.29 -9.27
C GLU A 309 9.55 38.61 -8.51
N GLY A 310 10.68 38.69 -7.80
CA GLY A 310 11.00 39.80 -6.91
C GLY A 310 10.08 39.81 -5.68
N ASP A 311 9.45 40.94 -5.41
CA ASP A 311 8.51 41.12 -4.29
C ASP A 311 7.07 40.61 -4.60
N GLU A 312 6.84 39.98 -5.75
CA GLU A 312 5.54 39.46 -6.20
C GLU A 312 5.59 37.94 -6.42
N LEU A 313 4.47 37.23 -6.24
CA LEU A 313 4.37 35.80 -6.57
C LEU A 313 4.66 35.52 -8.05
N GLY A 314 4.31 36.47 -8.94
CA GLY A 314 4.47 36.34 -10.38
C GLY A 314 3.28 35.64 -11.05
N GLU A 315 3.04 35.96 -12.32
CA GLU A 315 1.85 35.49 -13.06
C GLU A 315 1.85 33.97 -13.27
N HIS A 316 3.03 33.35 -13.38
CA HIS A 316 3.17 31.93 -13.69
C HIS A 316 2.99 31.02 -12.49
N ALA A 317 3.55 31.39 -11.33
CA ALA A 317 3.29 30.68 -10.08
C ALA A 317 1.82 30.84 -9.66
N THR A 318 1.26 32.05 -9.81
CA THR A 318 -0.19 32.28 -9.61
C THR A 318 -1.04 31.36 -10.50
N ALA A 319 -0.75 31.30 -11.80
CA ALA A 319 -1.49 30.45 -12.73
C ALA A 319 -1.35 28.97 -12.39
N TYR A 320 -0.15 28.51 -12.00
CA TYR A 320 0.10 27.13 -11.60
C TYR A 320 -0.77 26.73 -10.39
N LEU A 321 -0.76 27.55 -9.33
CA LEU A 321 -1.56 27.30 -8.13
C LEU A 321 -3.06 27.37 -8.43
N THR A 322 -3.52 28.32 -9.24
CA THR A 322 -4.94 28.42 -9.63
C THR A 322 -5.42 27.26 -10.49
N GLU A 323 -4.56 26.69 -11.35
CA GLU A 323 -4.86 25.45 -12.08
C GLU A 323 -5.08 24.26 -11.13
N ARG A 324 -4.46 24.29 -9.95
CA ARG A 324 -4.49 23.24 -8.92
C ARG A 324 -5.30 23.63 -7.69
N ALA A 325 -6.13 24.66 -7.78
CA ALA A 325 -7.02 25.06 -6.69
C ALA A 325 -8.17 24.05 -6.54
N THR A 326 -7.82 22.82 -6.17
CA THR A 326 -8.66 21.65 -5.95
C THR A 326 -8.77 21.40 -4.45
N CYS A 327 -9.49 20.35 -4.07
CA CYS A 327 -9.60 19.93 -2.68
C CYS A 327 -8.38 19.11 -2.20
N ALA A 328 -7.50 18.73 -3.14
CA ALA A 328 -6.27 18.01 -2.86
C ALA A 328 -5.23 18.90 -2.17
N VAL A 329 -5.21 20.22 -2.43
CA VAL A 329 -4.20 21.10 -1.83
C VAL A 329 -4.39 21.18 -0.31
N ARG A 330 -3.41 20.67 0.41
CA ARG A 330 -3.35 20.58 1.88
C ARG A 330 -2.77 21.86 2.46
N ASN A 331 -1.59 22.27 2.00
CA ASN A 331 -0.89 23.45 2.51
C ASN A 331 0.11 24.02 1.47
N ILE A 332 0.82 25.09 1.83
CA ILE A 332 1.92 25.68 1.05
C ILE A 332 3.09 25.97 2.00
N HIS A 333 4.27 25.45 1.70
CA HIS A 333 5.48 25.80 2.44
C HIS A 333 6.17 27.03 1.85
N ILE A 334 6.61 27.91 2.74
CA ILE A 334 7.32 29.14 2.38
C ILE A 334 8.75 29.06 2.91
N ALA A 335 9.72 29.02 2.00
CA ALA A 335 11.13 28.98 2.34
C ALA A 335 11.67 30.38 2.66
N GLY A 336 12.07 30.58 3.92
CA GLY A 336 12.72 31.79 4.40
C GLY A 336 11.78 32.83 5.01
N GLY A 337 12.39 33.81 5.68
CA GLY A 337 11.67 34.90 6.36
C GLY A 337 11.03 35.92 5.40
N THR A 338 10.38 36.94 5.97
CA THR A 338 9.65 37.98 5.21
C THR A 338 10.50 38.82 4.26
N ALA A 339 11.82 38.79 4.43
CA ALA A 339 12.77 39.42 3.51
C ALA A 339 13.03 38.59 2.24
N ALA A 340 12.86 37.27 2.31
CA ALA A 340 12.98 36.36 1.17
C ALA A 340 11.63 36.24 0.44
N VAL A 341 10.57 35.93 1.19
CA VAL A 341 9.19 35.85 0.68
C VAL A 341 8.29 36.69 1.57
N SER A 342 7.80 37.82 1.07
CA SER A 342 6.98 38.75 1.87
C SER A 342 5.61 38.17 2.22
N ASP A 343 4.97 38.64 3.28
CA ASP A 343 3.61 38.18 3.65
C ASP A 343 2.59 38.49 2.55
N GLU A 344 2.80 39.53 1.75
CA GLU A 344 1.95 39.83 0.59
C GLU A 344 2.05 38.74 -0.49
N VAL A 345 3.24 38.16 -0.68
CA VAL A 345 3.43 37.02 -1.59
C VAL A 345 2.79 35.76 -1.04
N VAL A 346 2.93 35.50 0.27
CA VAL A 346 2.29 34.33 0.91
C VAL A 346 0.77 34.41 0.75
N GLU A 347 0.17 35.55 1.05
CA GLU A 347 -1.28 35.75 0.87
C GLU A 347 -1.71 35.62 -0.60
N ALA A 348 -0.89 36.06 -1.55
CA ALA A 348 -1.16 35.84 -2.97
C ALA A 348 -1.11 34.35 -3.36
N ALA A 349 -0.16 33.58 -2.81
CA ALA A 349 -0.03 32.15 -3.08
C ALA A 349 -1.22 31.38 -2.52
N ARG A 350 -1.58 31.64 -1.27
CA ARG A 350 -2.77 31.06 -0.62
C ARG A 350 -4.03 31.36 -1.41
N ALA A 351 -4.25 32.62 -1.78
CA ALA A 351 -5.42 33.01 -2.56
C ALA A 351 -5.44 32.35 -3.95
N ALA A 352 -4.28 32.08 -4.56
CA ALA A 352 -4.19 31.41 -5.85
C ALA A 352 -4.47 29.91 -5.75
N ALA A 353 -4.04 29.25 -4.68
CA ALA A 353 -4.26 27.83 -4.43
C ALA A 353 -5.65 27.53 -3.82
N THR A 354 -6.34 28.54 -3.30
CA THR A 354 -7.67 28.36 -2.70
C THR A 354 -8.76 28.31 -3.78
N ARG A 355 -9.59 27.27 -3.72
CA ARG A 355 -10.76 27.11 -4.61
C ARG A 355 -11.78 28.23 -4.38
N ALA A 356 -12.49 28.63 -5.43
CA ALA A 356 -13.48 29.70 -5.34
C ALA A 356 -14.72 29.33 -4.51
N GLU A 357 -15.05 28.03 -4.47
CA GLU A 357 -16.11 27.44 -3.66
C GLU A 357 -15.44 26.49 -2.66
N ALA A 358 -15.91 26.50 -1.41
CA ALA A 358 -15.41 25.60 -0.39
C ALA A 358 -15.68 24.14 -0.80
N CYS A 359 -14.71 23.27 -0.55
CA CYS A 359 -14.87 21.84 -0.76
C CYS A 359 -15.93 21.28 0.18
N THR A 360 -16.72 20.33 -0.31
CA THR A 360 -17.48 19.47 0.60
C THR A 360 -16.54 18.48 1.29
N ASP A 361 -16.95 17.96 2.42
CA ASP A 361 -16.21 16.94 3.16
C ASP A 361 -15.87 15.72 2.28
N SER A 362 -16.80 15.28 1.43
CA SER A 362 -16.54 14.21 0.44
C SER A 362 -15.48 14.62 -0.59
N GLU A 363 -15.54 15.85 -1.12
CA GLU A 363 -14.54 16.32 -2.09
C GLU A 363 -13.13 16.40 -1.46
N ILE A 364 -13.03 16.63 -0.15
CA ILE A 364 -11.75 16.66 0.57
C ILE A 364 -11.17 15.25 0.62
N VAL A 365 -11.88 14.28 1.19
CA VAL A 365 -11.38 12.91 1.36
C VAL A 365 -11.05 12.28 0.01
N VAL A 366 -11.94 12.37 -0.98
CA VAL A 366 -11.71 11.80 -2.32
C VAL A 366 -10.51 12.42 -3.04
N ALA A 367 -10.21 13.69 -2.79
CA ALA A 367 -9.10 14.36 -3.45
C ALA A 367 -7.76 14.18 -2.71
N ARG A 368 -7.78 13.68 -1.47
CA ARG A 368 -6.60 13.62 -0.61
C ARG A 368 -6.17 12.20 -0.27
N ALA A 369 -7.10 11.26 -0.15
CA ALA A 369 -6.77 9.85 -0.01
C ALA A 369 -6.15 9.38 -1.32
N ASP A 370 -4.86 9.07 -1.30
CA ASP A 370 -4.11 8.75 -2.51
C ASP A 370 -3.09 7.62 -2.31
N VAL A 371 -2.41 7.29 -3.41
CA VAL A 371 -1.45 6.20 -3.45
C VAL A 371 -0.25 6.43 -2.53
N ASN A 372 0.14 7.68 -2.25
CA ASN A 372 1.30 7.95 -1.40
C ASN A 372 0.96 7.62 0.05
N GLY A 373 -0.18 8.09 0.55
CA GLY A 373 -0.65 7.73 1.90
C GLY A 373 -0.90 6.23 2.05
N GLY A 374 -1.40 5.57 1.00
CA GLY A 374 -1.46 4.11 0.94
C GLY A 374 -0.09 3.43 1.02
N MET A 375 0.91 3.91 0.28
CA MET A 375 2.26 3.37 0.27
C MET A 375 2.99 3.53 1.60
N GLU A 376 2.82 4.66 2.31
CA GLU A 376 3.37 4.84 3.66
C GLU A 376 2.94 3.70 4.60
N VAL A 377 1.65 3.32 4.53
CA VAL A 377 1.12 2.21 5.33
C VAL A 377 1.68 0.86 4.87
N LEU A 378 1.81 0.64 3.56
CA LEU A 378 2.39 -0.60 3.02
C LEU A 378 3.87 -0.76 3.38
N GLU A 379 4.65 0.32 3.35
CA GLU A 379 6.05 0.33 3.77
C GLU A 379 6.17 0.01 5.26
N ALA A 380 5.27 0.54 6.10
CA ALA A 380 5.21 0.18 7.51
C ALA A 380 4.88 -1.31 7.72
N PHE A 381 3.91 -1.85 6.97
CA PHE A 381 3.58 -3.28 7.01
C PHE A 381 4.72 -4.17 6.52
N GLN A 382 5.46 -3.77 5.48
CA GLN A 382 6.67 -4.45 5.02
C GLN A 382 7.74 -4.44 6.11
N ALA A 383 8.02 -3.27 6.71
CA ALA A 383 8.99 -3.14 7.78
C ALA A 383 8.62 -3.98 9.01
N ILE A 384 7.33 -4.07 9.34
CA ILE A 384 6.83 -4.93 10.41
C ILE A 384 7.12 -6.41 10.10
N ALA A 385 6.76 -6.87 8.90
CA ALA A 385 7.03 -8.25 8.46
C ALA A 385 8.53 -8.56 8.58
N ASP A 386 9.40 -7.69 8.04
CA ASP A 386 10.85 -7.85 8.05
C ASP A 386 11.45 -7.86 9.47
N SER A 387 10.84 -7.11 10.40
CA SER A 387 11.33 -6.99 11.77
C SER A 387 11.17 -8.27 12.61
N VAL A 388 10.17 -9.11 12.29
CA VAL A 388 9.80 -10.29 13.08
C VAL A 388 10.33 -11.60 12.52
N ALA A 389 11.23 -11.56 11.53
CA ALA A 389 11.91 -12.73 10.97
C ALA A 389 12.66 -13.52 12.08
N THR A 390 11.94 -14.43 12.77
CA THR A 390 12.42 -15.13 13.97
C THR A 390 12.08 -16.62 13.94
N GLY A 391 13.06 -17.48 13.63
CA GLY A 391 12.97 -18.93 13.97
C GLY A 391 13.53 -19.90 12.94
N THR A 392 14.02 -21.06 13.39
CA THR A 392 14.85 -22.01 12.61
C THR A 392 14.06 -22.96 11.68
N ARG A 393 14.33 -22.92 10.37
CA ARG A 393 14.34 -24.10 9.48
C ARG A 393 15.58 -24.08 8.55
N GLN A 394 15.74 -25.12 7.71
CA GLN A 394 17.02 -25.75 7.29
C GLN A 394 18.24 -24.82 7.00
N GLU A 395 19.45 -25.34 7.26
CA GLU A 395 20.72 -24.67 6.93
C GLU A 395 20.74 -24.16 5.47
N GLY A 396 20.50 -22.86 5.25
CA GLY A 396 20.80 -22.19 3.98
C GLY A 396 19.69 -21.34 3.35
N GLU A 397 18.47 -21.31 3.89
CA GLU A 397 17.37 -20.47 3.41
C GLU A 397 17.27 -19.17 4.23
N GLU A 398 17.01 -18.06 3.53
CA GLU A 398 16.82 -16.73 4.13
C GLU A 398 15.43 -16.68 4.79
N LEU A 399 15.35 -16.11 5.99
CA LEU A 399 14.10 -16.09 6.76
C LEU A 399 13.20 -14.98 6.19
N ILE A 400 12.02 -15.36 5.71
CA ILE A 400 11.03 -14.41 5.20
C ILE A 400 10.11 -14.01 6.36
N GLY A 401 9.92 -12.71 6.54
CA GLY A 401 9.00 -12.13 7.51
C GLY A 401 7.55 -12.18 7.03
N ASN A 402 6.59 -12.17 7.95
CA ASN A 402 5.15 -12.18 7.65
C ASN A 402 4.33 -11.47 8.74
N ARG A 403 3.03 -11.29 8.49
CA ARG A 403 2.05 -10.71 9.41
C ARG A 403 0.91 -11.69 9.67
N ALA A 404 1.18 -13.00 9.65
CA ALA A 404 0.15 -14.01 9.81
C ALA A 404 -0.47 -14.02 11.22
N SER A 405 -1.76 -14.30 11.31
CA SER A 405 -2.46 -14.35 12.59
C SER A 405 -1.78 -15.26 13.62
N GLY A 406 -1.69 -14.79 14.86
CA GLY A 406 -0.99 -15.50 15.94
C GLY A 406 0.53 -15.36 15.94
N THR A 407 1.10 -14.51 15.07
CA THR A 407 2.53 -14.15 15.05
C THR A 407 2.79 -12.77 15.65
N GLU A 408 4.05 -12.50 16.01
CA GLU A 408 4.48 -11.15 16.45
C GLU A 408 4.28 -10.09 15.36
N GLY A 409 4.37 -10.47 14.08
CA GLY A 409 4.14 -9.55 12.96
C GLY A 409 2.71 -9.04 12.89
N TYR A 410 1.74 -9.93 13.15
CA TYR A 410 0.33 -9.53 13.24
C TYR A 410 0.08 -8.60 14.43
N ASP A 411 0.61 -8.93 15.62
CA ASP A 411 0.46 -8.09 16.82
C ASP A 411 1.02 -6.67 16.59
N LEU A 412 2.18 -6.55 15.93
CA LEU A 412 2.77 -5.26 15.57
C LEU A 412 1.95 -4.51 14.51
N SER A 413 1.27 -5.22 13.61
CA SER A 413 0.37 -4.62 12.62
C SER A 413 -0.87 -4.04 13.29
N VAL A 414 -1.43 -4.76 14.26
CA VAL A 414 -2.52 -4.26 15.12
C VAL A 414 -2.06 -3.01 15.87
N ASP A 415 -0.89 -3.05 16.52
CA ASP A 415 -0.33 -1.91 17.25
C ASP A 415 -0.11 -0.69 16.34
N TYR A 416 0.33 -0.90 15.09
CA TYR A 416 0.49 0.17 14.11
C TYR A 416 -0.86 0.82 13.76
N VAL A 417 -1.86 0.04 13.35
CA VAL A 417 -3.20 0.58 13.02
C VAL A 417 -3.83 1.29 14.22
N LEU A 418 -3.67 0.76 15.44
CA LEU A 418 -4.11 1.44 16.66
C LEU A 418 -3.38 2.78 16.85
N GLY A 419 -2.06 2.80 16.71
CA GLY A 419 -1.24 4.01 16.86
C GLY A 419 -1.65 5.13 15.90
N GLU A 420 -2.00 4.77 14.65
CA GLU A 420 -2.43 5.71 13.62
C GLU A 420 -3.82 6.33 13.90
N LEU A 421 -4.67 5.63 14.63
CA LEU A 421 -6.04 6.08 14.92
C LEU A 421 -6.21 6.62 16.34
N GLU A 422 -5.26 6.38 17.25
CA GLU A 422 -5.28 6.90 18.61
C GLU A 422 -5.24 8.45 18.62
N ASP A 423 -6.02 9.06 19.51
CA ASP A 423 -6.13 10.53 19.68
C ASP A 423 -6.58 11.33 18.43
N THR A 424 -7.01 10.67 17.36
CA THR A 424 -7.49 11.30 16.10
C THR A 424 -8.99 11.66 16.09
N GLY A 425 -9.77 11.12 17.03
CA GLY A 425 -11.22 11.31 17.12
C GLY A 425 -12.04 10.03 16.84
N PHE A 426 -11.40 8.98 16.31
CA PHE A 426 -12.00 7.65 16.21
C PHE A 426 -12.28 7.02 17.57
N GLU A 427 -13.38 6.28 17.68
CA GLU A 427 -13.65 5.36 18.79
C GLU A 427 -13.10 3.97 18.41
N VAL A 428 -11.85 3.71 18.81
CA VAL A 428 -11.12 2.49 18.44
C VAL A 428 -11.23 1.41 19.52
N THR A 429 -11.45 0.17 19.10
CA THR A 429 -11.48 -1.02 19.96
C THR A 429 -10.82 -2.21 19.29
N THR A 430 -10.16 -3.04 20.10
CA THR A 430 -9.65 -4.35 19.69
C THR A 430 -10.59 -5.44 20.21
N GLN A 431 -10.90 -6.43 19.38
CA GLN A 431 -11.76 -7.56 19.72
C GLN A 431 -10.97 -8.87 19.60
N GLU A 432 -10.55 -9.43 20.73
CA GLU A 432 -9.86 -10.72 20.78
C GLU A 432 -10.84 -11.89 20.57
N PHE A 433 -10.43 -12.87 19.78
CA PHE A 433 -11.19 -14.09 19.52
C PHE A 433 -10.25 -15.31 19.44
N ALA A 434 -10.82 -16.50 19.66
CA ALA A 434 -10.10 -17.76 19.59
C ALA A 434 -10.07 -18.25 18.13
N PHE A 435 -8.94 -18.80 17.71
CA PHE A 435 -8.86 -19.56 16.46
C PHE A 435 -7.91 -20.75 16.61
N SER A 436 -7.91 -21.63 15.63
CA SER A 436 -6.94 -22.73 15.57
C SER A 436 -5.96 -22.47 14.45
N LEU A 437 -4.67 -22.49 14.74
CA LEU A 437 -3.62 -22.39 13.73
C LEU A 437 -3.28 -23.79 13.20
N PHE A 438 -3.42 -24.01 11.90
CA PHE A 438 -2.95 -25.21 11.22
C PHE A 438 -1.53 -25.01 10.67
N GLU A 439 -0.65 -25.96 10.94
CA GLU A 439 0.72 -25.96 10.44
C GLU A 439 1.06 -27.32 9.82
N GLU A 440 1.62 -27.31 8.61
CA GLU A 440 2.32 -28.46 8.06
C GLU A 440 3.75 -28.50 8.62
N LEU A 441 3.98 -29.41 9.56
CA LEU A 441 5.25 -29.52 10.24
C LEU A 441 6.30 -30.23 9.40
N GLU A 442 5.97 -31.10 8.44
CA GLU A 442 6.93 -31.66 7.47
C GLU A 442 6.21 -31.85 6.13
N PRO A 443 6.88 -31.71 4.98
CA PRO A 443 6.23 -31.89 3.68
C PRO A 443 5.51 -33.24 3.58
N THR A 444 4.25 -33.20 3.21
CA THR A 444 3.37 -34.35 3.09
C THR A 444 3.79 -35.19 1.90
N VAL A 445 3.97 -36.49 2.12
CA VAL A 445 4.31 -37.43 1.05
C VAL A 445 3.09 -38.29 0.75
N VAL A 446 2.61 -38.24 -0.49
CA VAL A 446 1.59 -39.15 -1.01
C VAL A 446 2.22 -39.99 -2.12
N ALA A 447 2.12 -41.32 -2.02
CA ALA A 447 2.66 -42.23 -3.02
C ALA A 447 1.65 -43.32 -3.41
N ILE A 448 1.56 -43.62 -4.71
CA ILE A 448 0.75 -44.72 -5.27
C ILE A 448 1.71 -45.80 -5.77
N ASP A 449 1.59 -47.03 -5.27
CA ASP A 449 2.48 -48.16 -5.58
C ASP A 449 3.99 -47.86 -5.43
N GLY A 450 4.32 -46.92 -4.55
CA GLY A 450 5.69 -46.45 -4.28
C GLY A 450 6.23 -45.39 -5.25
N GLU A 451 5.39 -44.82 -6.11
CA GLU A 451 5.68 -43.61 -6.89
C GLU A 451 5.06 -42.40 -6.18
N GLU A 452 5.90 -41.45 -5.75
CA GLU A 452 5.49 -40.21 -5.09
C GLU A 452 4.76 -39.29 -6.10
N LEU A 453 3.67 -38.70 -5.64
CA LEU A 453 2.89 -37.69 -6.36
C LEU A 453 3.48 -36.29 -6.13
N THR A 454 3.25 -35.38 -7.07
CA THR A 454 3.54 -33.95 -6.88
C THR A 454 2.41 -33.26 -6.11
N GLU A 455 2.67 -32.06 -5.58
CA GLU A 455 1.65 -31.25 -4.90
C GLU A 455 0.49 -30.86 -5.84
N GLU A 456 0.77 -30.63 -7.13
CA GLU A 456 -0.25 -30.44 -8.19
C GLU A 456 -1.19 -31.65 -8.37
N GLN A 457 -0.83 -32.83 -7.84
CA GLN A 457 -1.62 -34.06 -7.94
C GLN A 457 -2.31 -34.41 -6.63
N ALA A 458 -1.67 -34.18 -5.48
CA ALA A 458 -2.22 -34.45 -4.17
C ALA A 458 -1.63 -33.50 -3.11
N SER A 459 -2.50 -32.94 -2.26
CA SER A 459 -2.11 -32.01 -1.20
C SER A 459 -2.84 -32.31 0.11
N ILE A 460 -2.24 -31.95 1.23
CA ILE A 460 -2.85 -32.05 2.56
C ILE A 460 -3.98 -31.02 2.67
N MET A 461 -5.14 -31.43 3.20
CA MET A 461 -6.21 -30.46 3.49
C MET A 461 -5.86 -29.67 4.75
N SER A 462 -6.18 -28.37 4.80
CA SER A 462 -5.96 -27.59 6.02
C SER A 462 -6.81 -28.13 7.18
N TYR A 463 -6.24 -28.11 8.38
CA TYR A 463 -6.74 -28.78 9.59
C TYR A 463 -6.76 -30.32 9.56
N SER A 464 -6.14 -30.95 8.56
CA SER A 464 -5.95 -32.41 8.54
C SER A 464 -5.05 -32.90 9.68
N GLY A 465 -5.35 -34.09 10.19
CA GLY A 465 -4.54 -34.73 11.22
C GLY A 465 -3.19 -35.23 10.72
N SER A 466 -2.35 -35.67 11.64
CA SER A 466 -1.08 -36.35 11.33
C SER A 466 -1.28 -37.84 11.13
N GLY A 467 -0.47 -38.46 10.29
CA GLY A 467 -0.50 -39.91 10.13
C GLY A 467 0.56 -40.47 9.18
N ASP A 468 0.86 -41.75 9.40
CA ASP A 468 1.67 -42.61 8.54
C ASP A 468 0.79 -43.81 8.18
N VAL A 469 0.13 -43.72 7.03
CA VAL A 469 -0.92 -44.64 6.59
C VAL A 469 -0.49 -45.32 5.30
N THR A 470 -0.52 -46.66 5.29
CA THR A 470 -0.38 -47.46 4.07
C THR A 470 -1.56 -48.41 3.94
N GLY A 471 -2.28 -48.34 2.82
CA GLY A 471 -3.46 -49.16 2.59
C GLY A 471 -3.93 -49.17 1.13
N VAL A 472 -4.92 -50.00 0.83
CA VAL A 472 -5.60 -49.97 -0.47
C VAL A 472 -6.76 -48.99 -0.43
N THR A 473 -7.05 -48.35 -1.55
CA THR A 473 -8.20 -47.44 -1.67
C THR A 473 -9.49 -48.20 -1.95
N GLU A 474 -10.58 -47.73 -1.36
CA GLU A 474 -11.94 -48.20 -1.65
C GLU A 474 -12.80 -46.99 -2.03
N LEU A 475 -13.35 -47.02 -3.25
CA LEU A 475 -14.21 -45.97 -3.78
C LEU A 475 -15.53 -45.93 -2.99
N VAL A 476 -15.91 -44.76 -2.51
CA VAL A 476 -17.13 -44.51 -1.73
C VAL A 476 -18.19 -43.91 -2.65
N ASP A 477 -19.31 -44.61 -2.82
CA ASP A 477 -20.51 -44.21 -3.56
C ASP A 477 -20.34 -43.12 -4.66
N ALA A 478 -19.55 -43.43 -5.71
CA ALA A 478 -19.30 -42.50 -6.83
C ALA A 478 -19.60 -43.15 -8.20
N ASP A 479 -20.22 -42.40 -9.13
CA ASP A 479 -20.56 -42.86 -10.50
C ASP A 479 -19.67 -42.22 -11.59
N LEU A 480 -18.56 -42.88 -11.91
CA LEU A 480 -17.49 -42.34 -12.78
C LEU A 480 -17.78 -42.40 -14.30
N GLY A 481 -19.05 -42.24 -14.71
CA GLY A 481 -19.50 -42.29 -16.10
C GLY A 481 -19.23 -41.02 -16.94
N ALA A 482 -19.22 -41.14 -18.27
CA ALA A 482 -19.02 -40.01 -19.18
C ALA A 482 -20.20 -39.01 -19.10
N GLY A 483 -19.98 -37.87 -18.44
CA GLY A 483 -20.95 -36.80 -18.19
C GLY A 483 -21.45 -36.70 -16.75
N ASN A 484 -20.82 -37.41 -15.80
CA ASN A 484 -21.02 -37.43 -14.34
C ASN A 484 -22.13 -36.51 -13.77
N PRO A 485 -23.41 -36.93 -13.76
CA PRO A 485 -24.36 -36.41 -12.80
C PRO A 485 -24.41 -37.39 -11.63
N GLY A 486 -24.13 -36.93 -10.41
CA GLY A 486 -24.20 -37.74 -9.18
C GLY A 486 -25.45 -38.64 -9.11
N THR A 487 -25.31 -39.76 -8.40
CA THR A 487 -26.27 -40.88 -8.43
C THR A 487 -27.55 -40.68 -7.63
N GLY A 488 -28.08 -39.48 -7.40
CA GLY A 488 -29.47 -39.40 -6.91
C GLY A 488 -29.98 -38.07 -6.39
N GLU A 489 -31.15 -37.69 -6.89
CA GLU A 489 -32.15 -36.76 -6.31
C GLU A 489 -31.77 -35.28 -6.03
N ALA A 490 -30.51 -34.86 -6.05
CA ALA A 490 -30.13 -33.45 -6.16
C ALA A 490 -30.18 -32.99 -7.64
N ASN A 491 -30.64 -31.76 -7.90
CA ASN A 491 -30.96 -31.28 -9.26
C ASN A 491 -29.87 -30.37 -9.87
N ASP A 492 -28.59 -30.45 -9.49
CA ASP A 492 -27.53 -29.58 -10.07
C ASP A 492 -26.41 -30.30 -10.86
N GLY A 493 -26.03 -31.54 -10.53
CA GLY A 493 -24.93 -32.23 -11.22
C GLY A 493 -23.76 -32.67 -10.33
N ASP A 494 -23.72 -32.27 -9.06
CA ASP A 494 -22.64 -32.64 -8.13
C ASP A 494 -22.74 -34.07 -7.58
N SER A 495 -21.59 -34.63 -7.16
CA SER A 495 -21.49 -35.95 -6.52
C SER A 495 -21.91 -35.89 -5.05
N ASP A 496 -22.75 -36.84 -4.61
CA ASP A 496 -23.12 -37.06 -3.21
C ASP A 496 -22.15 -37.99 -2.45
N SER A 497 -21.05 -38.42 -3.09
CA SER A 497 -20.08 -39.36 -2.53
C SER A 497 -19.59 -38.96 -1.14
N GLY A 498 -19.88 -39.78 -0.14
CA GLY A 498 -19.39 -39.64 1.23
C GLY A 498 -20.11 -38.58 2.07
N CYS A 499 -21.22 -38.03 1.58
CA CYS A 499 -22.02 -37.02 2.29
C CYS A 499 -22.93 -37.64 3.34
N GLU A 500 -23.40 -38.86 3.11
CA GLU A 500 -24.14 -39.64 4.07
C GLU A 500 -23.30 -40.80 4.62
N ILE A 501 -23.49 -41.13 5.90
CA ILE A 501 -22.81 -42.28 6.49
C ILE A 501 -23.20 -43.60 5.81
N GLU A 502 -24.40 -43.64 5.21
CA GLU A 502 -24.88 -44.76 4.40
C GLU A 502 -24.07 -45.00 3.12
N ASP A 503 -23.33 -44.01 2.61
CA ASP A 503 -22.46 -44.15 1.42
C ASP A 503 -21.31 -45.14 1.66
N PHE A 504 -20.96 -45.32 2.93
CA PHE A 504 -19.96 -46.26 3.41
C PHE A 504 -20.54 -47.65 3.72
N ASP A 505 -21.80 -47.93 3.35
CA ASP A 505 -22.42 -49.24 3.58
C ASP A 505 -21.64 -50.37 2.86
N GLY A 506 -20.91 -51.16 3.64
CA GLY A 506 -20.10 -52.26 3.13
C GLY A 506 -18.62 -51.91 2.91
N PHE A 507 -18.22 -50.69 3.24
CA PHE A 507 -16.83 -50.24 3.28
C PHE A 507 -15.97 -51.13 4.18
N THR A 508 -14.74 -51.42 3.76
CA THR A 508 -13.81 -52.27 4.53
C THR A 508 -13.02 -51.45 5.53
N GLU A 509 -13.26 -51.67 6.83
CA GLU A 509 -12.49 -51.05 7.93
C GLU A 509 -10.96 -51.21 7.71
N GLY A 510 -10.24 -50.09 7.80
CA GLY A 510 -8.79 -49.99 7.59
C GLY A 510 -8.35 -49.71 6.14
N ASN A 511 -9.27 -49.69 5.17
CA ASN A 511 -8.98 -49.17 3.83
C ASN A 511 -8.94 -47.63 3.84
N ILE A 512 -8.35 -47.05 2.80
CA ILE A 512 -8.37 -45.60 2.56
C ILE A 512 -9.63 -45.27 1.77
N ALA A 513 -10.45 -44.34 2.27
CA ALA A 513 -11.66 -43.92 1.58
C ALA A 513 -11.31 -43.03 0.39
N LEU A 514 -11.70 -43.41 -0.81
CA LEU A 514 -11.57 -42.59 -2.01
C LEU A 514 -12.94 -41.99 -2.35
N ILE A 515 -13.05 -40.68 -2.21
CA ILE A 515 -14.32 -39.94 -2.20
C ILE A 515 -14.27 -38.90 -3.33
N GLN A 516 -15.36 -38.75 -4.08
CA GLN A 516 -15.44 -37.69 -5.08
C GLN A 516 -15.92 -36.38 -4.44
N ARG A 517 -15.30 -35.25 -4.83
CA ARG A 517 -15.76 -33.91 -4.44
C ARG A 517 -17.20 -33.65 -4.91
N GLY A 518 -17.93 -32.83 -4.15
CA GLY A 518 -19.29 -32.39 -4.47
C GLY A 518 -20.28 -32.66 -3.33
N GLY A 519 -21.46 -32.04 -3.38
CA GLY A 519 -22.64 -32.39 -2.57
C GLY A 519 -22.61 -31.98 -1.08
N CYS A 520 -21.45 -31.94 -0.44
CA CYS A 520 -21.27 -31.58 0.97
C CYS A 520 -19.82 -31.17 1.26
N ALA A 521 -19.61 -30.59 2.45
CA ALA A 521 -18.31 -30.11 2.90
C ALA A 521 -17.27 -31.22 3.12
N PHE A 522 -15.99 -30.90 2.93
CA PHE A 522 -14.88 -31.85 3.10
C PHE A 522 -14.80 -32.42 4.51
N ALA A 523 -15.07 -31.60 5.54
CA ALA A 523 -15.15 -32.03 6.93
C ALA A 523 -16.18 -33.16 7.14
N VAL A 524 -17.32 -33.11 6.43
CA VAL A 524 -18.37 -34.15 6.49
C VAL A 524 -17.86 -35.45 5.89
N LYS A 525 -17.23 -35.37 4.72
CA LYS A 525 -16.65 -36.53 4.02
C LYS A 525 -15.58 -37.20 4.89
N ALA A 526 -14.69 -36.40 5.49
CA ALA A 526 -13.66 -36.88 6.40
C ALA A 526 -14.25 -37.51 7.67
N ALA A 527 -15.24 -36.87 8.30
CA ALA A 527 -15.91 -37.37 9.50
C ALA A 527 -16.66 -38.69 9.24
N ASN A 528 -17.39 -38.78 8.13
CA ASN A 528 -18.08 -40.02 7.74
C ASN A 528 -17.10 -41.14 7.43
N ALA A 529 -15.99 -40.84 6.74
CA ALA A 529 -14.93 -41.83 6.47
C ALA A 529 -14.29 -42.36 7.76
N LEU A 530 -13.99 -41.46 8.71
CA LEU A 530 -13.48 -41.82 10.02
C LEU A 530 -14.49 -42.68 10.79
N GLU A 531 -15.78 -42.31 10.82
CA GLU A 531 -16.83 -43.08 11.49
C GLU A 531 -17.02 -44.48 10.86
N ALA A 532 -16.86 -44.59 9.54
CA ALA A 532 -16.87 -45.85 8.80
C ALA A 532 -15.63 -46.72 9.05
N GLY A 533 -14.61 -46.20 9.75
CA GLY A 533 -13.39 -46.91 10.10
C GLY A 533 -12.34 -46.90 8.98
N ALA A 534 -12.35 -45.90 8.11
CA ALA A 534 -11.27 -45.66 7.16
C ALA A 534 -9.95 -45.35 7.89
N ALA A 535 -8.83 -45.66 7.25
CA ALA A 535 -7.50 -45.31 7.77
C ALA A 535 -7.07 -43.88 7.40
N ALA A 536 -7.60 -43.34 6.30
CA ALA A 536 -7.45 -41.98 5.82
C ALA A 536 -8.57 -41.68 4.81
N ALA A 537 -8.76 -40.42 4.45
CA ALA A 537 -9.65 -39.99 3.37
C ALA A 537 -8.86 -39.32 2.24
N ILE A 538 -9.20 -39.64 0.99
CA ILE A 538 -8.73 -38.95 -0.21
C ILE A 538 -9.95 -38.42 -0.93
N VAL A 539 -10.05 -37.10 -1.08
CA VAL A 539 -11.10 -36.44 -1.86
C VAL A 539 -10.51 -35.96 -3.18
N PHE A 540 -10.95 -36.55 -4.30
CA PHE A 540 -10.49 -36.15 -5.61
C PHE A 540 -11.51 -35.24 -6.32
N ASN A 541 -11.02 -34.36 -7.19
CA ASN A 541 -11.83 -33.33 -7.84
C ASN A 541 -12.91 -33.92 -8.78
N GLN A 542 -13.87 -33.10 -9.22
CA GLN A 542 -15.07 -33.59 -9.93
C GLN A 542 -14.84 -33.89 -11.42
N GLY A 543 -13.99 -33.09 -12.08
CA GLY A 543 -13.69 -33.18 -13.51
C GLY A 543 -14.86 -32.82 -14.43
N SER A 544 -15.88 -32.12 -13.95
CA SER A 544 -17.09 -31.73 -14.69
C SER A 544 -16.83 -30.63 -15.73
N ASP A 545 -15.83 -29.78 -15.49
CA ASP A 545 -15.39 -28.67 -16.34
C ASP A 545 -13.87 -28.44 -16.21
N GLU A 546 -13.34 -27.36 -16.79
CA GLU A 546 -11.91 -27.02 -16.70
C GLU A 546 -11.47 -26.60 -15.28
N GLY A 547 -12.35 -26.00 -14.48
CA GLY A 547 -12.04 -25.55 -13.10
C GLY A 547 -12.06 -26.66 -12.05
N THR A 548 -12.61 -27.82 -12.39
CA THR A 548 -12.71 -28.99 -11.50
C THR A 548 -11.73 -30.10 -11.85
N GLN A 549 -10.65 -29.81 -12.58
CA GLN A 549 -9.63 -30.79 -12.95
C GLN A 549 -8.48 -30.89 -11.93
N ASP A 550 -8.05 -29.75 -11.39
CA ASP A 550 -6.80 -29.63 -10.63
C ASP A 550 -6.93 -30.20 -9.20
N VAL A 551 -5.82 -30.23 -8.45
CA VAL A 551 -5.81 -30.72 -7.06
C VAL A 551 -6.84 -29.99 -6.19
N VAL A 552 -7.50 -30.74 -5.32
CA VAL A 552 -8.39 -30.15 -4.31
C VAL A 552 -7.54 -29.59 -3.17
N LEU A 553 -7.60 -28.29 -2.93
CA LEU A 553 -6.97 -27.63 -1.80
C LEU A 553 -8.06 -27.32 -0.77
N GLY A 554 -8.51 -28.34 -0.04
CA GLY A 554 -9.68 -28.24 0.83
C GLY A 554 -9.31 -27.86 2.27
N THR A 555 -10.24 -27.23 2.98
CA THR A 555 -10.19 -27.05 4.44
C THR A 555 -11.12 -28.03 5.13
N LEU A 556 -10.83 -28.35 6.39
CA LEU A 556 -11.71 -29.17 7.24
C LEU A 556 -12.37 -28.34 8.35
N GLY A 557 -12.17 -27.02 8.38
CA GLY A 557 -12.87 -26.09 9.27
C GLY A 557 -12.53 -26.22 10.77
N GLY A 558 -11.45 -26.91 11.13
CA GLY A 558 -10.86 -26.87 12.48
C GLY A 558 -11.19 -28.02 13.45
N GLU A 559 -12.25 -28.81 13.24
CA GLU A 559 -12.67 -29.87 14.17
C GLU A 559 -12.54 -31.31 13.60
N VAL A 560 -11.32 -31.72 13.28
CA VAL A 560 -11.03 -33.09 12.81
C VAL A 560 -10.21 -33.85 13.84
N ASP A 561 -10.29 -35.18 13.81
CA ASP A 561 -9.44 -36.03 14.64
C ASP A 561 -7.97 -35.76 14.29
N PRO A 562 -7.12 -35.35 15.26
CA PRO A 562 -5.73 -35.00 15.01
C PRO A 562 -4.88 -36.17 14.51
N ASP A 563 -5.39 -37.41 14.58
CA ASP A 563 -4.73 -38.62 14.08
C ASP A 563 -5.37 -39.14 12.76
N PHE A 564 -6.28 -38.38 12.12
CA PHE A 564 -6.93 -38.76 10.86
C PHE A 564 -6.51 -37.86 9.70
N VAL A 565 -5.80 -38.44 8.73
CA VAL A 565 -5.29 -37.73 7.56
C VAL A 565 -6.33 -37.67 6.45
N SER A 566 -6.56 -36.45 5.94
CA SER A 566 -7.36 -36.17 4.74
C SER A 566 -6.51 -35.47 3.69
N ILE A 567 -6.56 -35.97 2.46
CA ILE A 567 -5.81 -35.51 1.30
C ILE A 567 -6.78 -35.06 0.21
N GLY A 568 -6.51 -33.91 -0.41
CA GLY A 568 -7.14 -33.52 -1.67
C GLY A 568 -6.33 -34.00 -2.87
N MET A 569 -7.01 -34.32 -3.98
CA MET A 569 -6.38 -34.94 -5.15
C MET A 569 -6.96 -34.41 -6.46
N ASP A 570 -6.14 -34.34 -7.51
CA ASP A 570 -6.60 -33.97 -8.84
C ASP A 570 -7.58 -35.02 -9.42
N PHE A 571 -8.41 -34.61 -10.37
CA PHE A 571 -9.42 -35.51 -10.96
C PHE A 571 -8.80 -36.70 -11.70
N ALA A 572 -7.74 -36.49 -12.48
CA ALA A 572 -7.14 -37.51 -13.32
C ALA A 572 -6.48 -38.63 -12.50
N THR A 573 -5.79 -38.27 -11.42
CA THR A 573 -5.14 -39.16 -10.47
C THR A 573 -6.20 -39.91 -9.66
N GLY A 574 -7.23 -39.22 -9.15
CA GLY A 574 -8.35 -39.85 -8.45
C GLY A 574 -9.12 -40.85 -9.31
N LEU A 575 -9.40 -40.49 -10.57
CA LEU A 575 -10.05 -41.37 -11.54
C LEU A 575 -9.20 -42.61 -11.87
N ALA A 576 -7.89 -42.45 -11.98
CA ALA A 576 -6.97 -43.56 -12.20
C ALA A 576 -6.99 -44.53 -11.02
N LEU A 577 -6.96 -44.00 -9.80
CA LEU A 577 -6.98 -44.76 -8.55
C LEU A 577 -8.29 -45.52 -8.36
N ALA A 578 -9.43 -44.88 -8.67
CA ALA A 578 -10.74 -45.53 -8.67
C ALA A 578 -10.84 -46.70 -9.68
N GLY A 579 -10.04 -46.66 -10.75
CA GLY A 579 -9.93 -47.71 -11.76
C GLY A 579 -9.03 -48.90 -11.36
N ASP A 580 -8.26 -48.77 -10.27
CA ASP A 580 -7.30 -49.78 -9.80
C ASP A 580 -7.48 -50.10 -8.30
N PRO A 581 -8.45 -50.96 -7.94
CA PRO A 581 -8.78 -51.25 -6.54
C PRO A 581 -7.70 -52.06 -5.80
N ASP A 582 -6.62 -52.48 -6.47
CA ASP A 582 -5.49 -53.17 -5.87
C ASP A 582 -4.29 -52.20 -5.60
N ALA A 583 -4.39 -50.93 -6.01
CA ALA A 583 -3.35 -49.93 -5.80
C ALA A 583 -3.12 -49.64 -4.31
N GLU A 584 -1.87 -49.63 -3.88
CA GLU A 584 -1.47 -49.33 -2.51
C GLU A 584 -1.08 -47.85 -2.41
N VAL A 585 -1.73 -47.11 -1.52
CA VAL A 585 -1.42 -45.70 -1.24
C VAL A 585 -0.70 -45.60 0.09
N THR A 586 0.37 -44.81 0.10
CA THR A 586 1.09 -44.38 1.30
C THR A 586 0.91 -42.88 1.50
N ILE A 587 0.55 -42.47 2.71
CA ILE A 587 0.42 -41.07 3.13
C ILE A 587 1.27 -40.88 4.38
N GLU A 588 2.27 -40.00 4.30
CA GLU A 588 3.07 -39.54 5.44
C GLU A 588 2.81 -38.05 5.62
N ALA A 589 2.03 -37.68 6.65
CA ALA A 589 1.68 -36.30 6.97
C ALA A 589 2.03 -35.99 8.43
N THR A 590 2.74 -34.89 8.66
CA THR A 590 3.03 -34.39 10.01
C THR A 590 2.49 -32.97 10.10
N THR A 591 1.39 -32.79 10.83
CA THR A 591 0.67 -31.53 10.97
C THR A 591 0.48 -31.17 12.45
N ALA A 592 0.16 -29.91 12.72
CA ALA A 592 -0.31 -29.47 14.03
C ALA A 592 -1.51 -28.54 13.88
N VAL A 593 -2.50 -28.72 14.74
CA VAL A 593 -3.58 -27.75 14.96
C VAL A 593 -3.43 -27.25 16.38
N THR A 594 -3.11 -25.97 16.55
CA THR A 594 -2.86 -25.37 17.86
C THR A 594 -3.87 -24.27 18.17
N PRO A 595 -4.56 -24.31 19.32
CA PRO A 595 -5.40 -23.20 19.73
C PRO A 595 -4.57 -21.94 19.96
N GLN A 596 -4.97 -20.86 19.31
CA GLN A 596 -4.35 -19.54 19.33
C GLN A 596 -5.42 -18.46 19.55
N THR A 597 -4.95 -17.23 19.70
CA THR A 597 -5.80 -16.05 19.78
C THR A 597 -5.35 -15.04 18.73
N SER A 598 -6.30 -14.38 18.08
CA SER A 598 -6.06 -13.24 17.20
C SER A 598 -7.03 -12.12 17.59
N SER A 599 -7.01 -11.00 16.88
CA SER A 599 -7.83 -9.85 17.24
C SER A 599 -8.23 -8.98 16.07
N ASN A 600 -9.51 -8.59 15.99
CA ASN A 600 -9.93 -7.57 15.04
C ASN A 600 -9.65 -6.16 15.60
N VAL A 601 -9.41 -5.18 14.72
CA VAL A 601 -9.44 -3.75 15.07
C VAL A 601 -10.70 -3.13 14.49
N ILE A 602 -11.50 -2.48 15.33
CA ILE A 602 -12.74 -1.79 14.94
C ILE A 602 -12.62 -0.32 15.32
N ALA A 603 -12.79 0.58 14.35
CA ALA A 603 -12.69 2.03 14.55
C ALA A 603 -13.93 2.75 14.03
N ASP A 604 -14.68 3.39 14.92
CA ASP A 604 -15.86 4.17 14.58
C ASP A 604 -15.53 5.66 14.44
N TRP A 605 -15.84 6.24 13.28
CA TRP A 605 -15.98 7.69 13.10
C TRP A 605 -17.43 8.11 13.37
N PRO A 606 -17.73 8.83 14.47
CA PRO A 606 -19.11 9.10 14.86
C PRO A 606 -19.82 10.03 13.87
N GLY A 607 -20.90 9.54 13.27
CA GLY A 607 -21.79 10.35 12.43
C GLY A 607 -22.79 11.18 13.22
N THR A 608 -23.50 12.10 12.54
CA THR A 608 -24.59 12.86 13.17
C THR A 608 -25.83 12.02 13.49
N ASP A 609 -26.02 10.90 12.80
CA ASP A 609 -26.97 9.83 13.08
C ASP A 609 -26.21 8.54 13.45
N PRO A 610 -26.08 8.24 14.76
CA PRO A 610 -25.37 7.04 15.20
C PRO A 610 -26.16 5.75 14.96
N ASP A 611 -27.46 5.83 14.63
CA ASP A 611 -28.31 4.64 14.43
C ASP A 611 -28.06 3.96 13.06
N ASN A 612 -27.17 4.53 12.25
CA ASN A 612 -26.73 3.99 10.97
C ASN A 612 -25.21 3.85 10.94
N VAL A 613 -24.73 2.68 10.53
CA VAL A 613 -23.32 2.35 10.35
C VAL A 613 -23.08 1.94 8.89
N VAL A 614 -22.17 2.64 8.23
CA VAL A 614 -21.55 2.27 6.96
C VAL A 614 -20.23 1.60 7.32
N MET A 615 -20.12 0.31 7.03
CA MET A 615 -18.94 -0.46 7.44
C MET A 615 -18.00 -0.67 6.25
N VAL A 616 -16.70 -0.54 6.50
CA VAL A 616 -15.60 -0.62 5.53
C VAL A 616 -14.56 -1.56 6.14
N GLY A 617 -14.14 -2.59 5.43
CA GLY A 617 -13.21 -3.56 5.99
C GLY A 617 -12.25 -4.22 4.99
N ALA A 618 -11.15 -4.71 5.55
CA ALA A 618 -10.09 -5.47 4.91
C ALA A 618 -9.45 -6.36 5.98
N HIS A 619 -8.90 -7.52 5.64
CA HIS A 619 -8.11 -8.28 6.61
C HIS A 619 -6.68 -7.75 6.69
N LEU A 620 -6.12 -7.86 7.90
CA LEU A 620 -4.81 -7.31 8.26
C LEU A 620 -3.72 -8.37 8.26
N ASP A 621 -4.09 -9.63 8.47
CA ASP A 621 -3.14 -10.72 8.43
C ASP A 621 -2.72 -11.07 7.00
N SER A 622 -1.55 -11.67 6.90
CA SER A 622 -1.05 -12.34 5.71
C SER A 622 -1.03 -13.85 5.90
N VAL A 623 -0.72 -14.60 4.85
CA VAL A 623 -0.23 -15.97 5.01
C VAL A 623 1.16 -16.04 5.67
N PRO A 624 1.56 -17.18 6.26
CA PRO A 624 2.91 -17.38 6.82
C PRO A 624 4.05 -17.32 5.80
N GLU A 625 3.78 -17.55 4.52
CA GLU A 625 4.76 -17.71 3.44
C GLU A 625 5.46 -16.41 3.04
N GLY A 626 4.85 -15.25 3.29
CA GLY A 626 5.37 -13.97 2.83
C GLY A 626 4.83 -12.76 3.59
N PRO A 627 5.35 -11.56 3.26
CA PRO A 627 4.92 -10.33 3.89
C PRO A 627 3.42 -10.06 3.72
N GLY A 628 2.82 -10.42 2.57
CA GLY A 628 1.39 -10.22 2.30
C GLY A 628 1.05 -8.77 2.00
N ILE A 629 1.85 -8.10 1.16
CA ILE A 629 1.68 -6.68 0.89
C ILE A 629 0.48 -6.41 -0.01
N ASN A 630 0.31 -7.11 -1.12
CA ASN A 630 -0.93 -7.01 -1.87
C ASN A 630 -2.05 -7.77 -1.14
N ASP A 631 -1.74 -8.91 -0.54
CA ASP A 631 -2.68 -9.80 0.15
C ASP A 631 -2.43 -9.90 1.67
N ASN A 632 -3.11 -9.10 2.50
CA ASN A 632 -3.99 -8.00 2.12
C ASN A 632 -3.57 -6.67 2.75
N GLY A 633 -2.26 -6.42 2.74
CA GLY A 633 -1.72 -5.11 3.06
C GLY A 633 -2.39 -4.01 2.24
N SER A 634 -2.65 -4.23 0.95
CA SER A 634 -3.22 -3.23 0.03
C SER A 634 -4.62 -2.77 0.44
N GLY A 635 -5.53 -3.69 0.76
CA GLY A 635 -6.87 -3.36 1.24
C GLY A 635 -6.80 -2.66 2.60
N SER A 636 -6.01 -3.21 3.52
CA SER A 636 -5.79 -2.66 4.86
C SER A 636 -5.21 -1.24 4.84
N ALA A 637 -4.25 -0.98 3.95
CA ALA A 637 -3.63 0.32 3.75
C ALA A 637 -4.59 1.33 3.13
N ALA A 638 -5.33 0.92 2.10
CA ALA A 638 -6.29 1.79 1.44
C ALA A 638 -7.39 2.29 2.39
N ILE A 639 -7.94 1.41 3.24
CA ILE A 639 -8.98 1.81 4.19
C ILE A 639 -8.40 2.66 5.34
N LEU A 640 -7.15 2.43 5.75
CA LEU A 640 -6.47 3.25 6.76
C LEU A 640 -6.19 4.66 6.24
N GLU A 641 -5.78 4.78 4.98
CA GLU A 641 -5.57 6.08 4.34
C GLU A 641 -6.86 6.90 4.28
N VAL A 642 -7.99 6.28 3.90
CA VAL A 642 -9.30 6.95 3.94
C VAL A 642 -9.67 7.38 5.37
N ALA A 643 -9.39 6.53 6.37
CA ALA A 643 -9.63 6.86 7.77
C ALA A 643 -8.76 8.04 8.25
N ARG A 644 -7.46 8.05 7.91
CA ARG A 644 -6.52 9.14 8.20
C ARG A 644 -7.03 10.47 7.63
N GLU A 645 -7.50 10.48 6.38
CA GLU A 645 -8.04 11.69 5.76
C GLU A 645 -9.36 12.16 6.37
N ILE A 646 -10.21 11.25 6.84
CA ILE A 646 -11.41 11.61 7.60
C ILE A 646 -11.03 12.33 8.90
N ALA A 647 -10.08 11.76 9.65
CA ALA A 647 -9.63 12.32 10.92
C ALA A 647 -8.87 13.65 10.76
N ALA A 648 -7.86 13.69 9.89
CA ALA A 648 -6.99 14.85 9.69
C ALA A 648 -7.74 16.11 9.24
N ASN A 649 -8.94 15.94 8.67
CA ASN A 649 -9.76 17.02 8.14
C ASN A 649 -11.04 17.31 8.96
N ASP A 650 -11.19 16.71 10.15
CA ASP A 650 -12.38 16.89 11.02
C ASP A 650 -13.71 16.67 10.26
N ILE A 651 -13.75 15.65 9.39
CA ILE A 651 -14.86 15.41 8.45
C ILE A 651 -16.17 15.13 9.18
N VAL A 652 -17.28 15.76 8.75
CA VAL A 652 -18.61 15.54 9.32
C VAL A 652 -19.42 14.62 8.41
N THR A 653 -19.81 13.46 8.92
CA THR A 653 -20.64 12.48 8.20
C THR A 653 -22.07 12.44 8.74
N GLU A 654 -23.04 12.04 7.90
CA GLU A 654 -24.40 11.79 8.36
C GLU A 654 -24.45 10.49 9.16
N ASN A 655 -23.97 9.40 8.58
CA ASN A 655 -23.92 8.07 9.19
C ASN A 655 -22.57 7.84 9.88
N THR A 656 -22.54 6.96 10.87
CA THR A 656 -21.28 6.48 11.45
C THR A 656 -20.53 5.68 10.40
N VAL A 657 -19.23 5.93 10.24
CA VAL A 657 -18.36 5.12 9.39
C VAL A 657 -17.55 4.21 10.29
N ARG A 658 -17.69 2.90 10.12
CA ARG A 658 -16.96 1.89 10.90
C ARG A 658 -15.91 1.25 10.01
N PHE A 659 -14.64 1.43 10.36
CA PHE A 659 -13.54 0.71 9.74
C PHE A 659 -13.24 -0.57 10.54
N ALA A 660 -12.94 -1.66 9.84
CA ALA A 660 -12.60 -2.93 10.43
C ALA A 660 -11.37 -3.54 9.76
N TRP A 661 -10.41 -3.95 10.58
CA TRP A 661 -9.27 -4.76 10.17
C TRP A 661 -9.45 -6.14 10.78
N TRP A 662 -9.67 -7.13 9.93
CA TRP A 662 -9.95 -8.50 10.35
C TRP A 662 -8.67 -9.27 10.62
N GLY A 663 -8.73 -10.17 11.60
CA GLY A 663 -7.70 -11.17 11.80
C GLY A 663 -8.16 -12.55 11.36
N ALA A 664 -7.21 -13.40 11.07
CA ALA A 664 -7.39 -14.82 10.77
C ALA A 664 -8.36 -15.06 9.62
N GLU A 665 -8.37 -14.14 8.64
CA GLU A 665 -9.09 -14.33 7.37
C GLU A 665 -8.50 -15.54 6.64
N GLU A 666 -7.17 -15.60 6.59
CA GLU A 666 -6.38 -16.65 5.94
C GLU A 666 -6.58 -18.04 6.58
N SER A 667 -7.13 -18.07 7.79
CA SER A 667 -7.49 -19.28 8.52
C SER A 667 -8.94 -19.72 8.30
N GLY A 668 -9.67 -19.04 7.40
CA GLY A 668 -11.06 -19.28 7.04
C GLY A 668 -12.03 -18.25 7.62
N LEU A 669 -11.83 -16.96 7.33
CA LEU A 669 -12.72 -15.84 7.68
C LEU A 669 -12.99 -15.66 9.18
N VAL A 670 -12.10 -16.16 10.05
CA VAL A 670 -12.41 -16.37 11.47
C VAL A 670 -12.71 -15.06 12.18
N GLY A 671 -12.01 -13.97 11.85
CA GLY A 671 -12.20 -12.67 12.47
C GLY A 671 -13.57 -12.05 12.17
N SER A 672 -13.95 -11.98 10.90
CA SER A 672 -15.24 -11.42 10.49
C SER A 672 -16.41 -12.30 10.92
N ASP A 673 -16.28 -13.63 10.87
CA ASP A 673 -17.28 -14.56 11.41
C ASP A 673 -17.42 -14.41 12.94
N SER A 674 -16.29 -14.31 13.67
CA SER A 674 -16.32 -14.08 15.12
C SER A 674 -16.97 -12.75 15.49
N TYR A 675 -16.80 -11.71 14.66
CA TYR A 675 -17.48 -10.44 14.86
C TYR A 675 -19.00 -10.57 14.69
N VAL A 676 -19.46 -11.23 13.62
CA VAL A 676 -20.90 -11.34 13.32
C VAL A 676 -21.60 -12.34 14.25
N PHE A 677 -21.00 -13.50 14.50
CA PHE A 677 -21.66 -14.61 15.19
C PHE A 677 -21.13 -14.87 16.60
N GLY A 678 -19.93 -14.40 16.93
CA GLY A 678 -19.18 -14.76 18.13
C GLY A 678 -18.44 -16.08 17.95
N ASP A 679 -17.39 -16.29 18.75
CA ASP A 679 -16.60 -17.52 18.75
C ASP A 679 -17.08 -18.53 19.82
N GLY A 680 -18.11 -18.16 20.59
CA GLY A 680 -18.68 -18.97 21.67
C GLY A 680 -17.85 -19.01 22.95
N ASP A 681 -16.67 -18.40 22.98
CA ASP A 681 -15.70 -18.48 24.07
C ASP A 681 -15.24 -17.09 24.58
N MET A 682 -14.67 -16.26 23.71
CA MET A 682 -14.04 -14.99 24.07
C MET A 682 -14.79 -13.77 23.51
N LEU A 683 -15.32 -13.86 22.30
CA LEU A 683 -16.03 -12.78 21.63
C LEU A 683 -17.53 -13.08 21.54
N GLU A 684 -18.33 -12.17 22.11
CA GLU A 684 -19.77 -12.15 21.85
C GLU A 684 -19.98 -11.50 20.47
N GLY A 685 -20.67 -12.19 19.56
CA GLY A 685 -21.03 -11.63 18.25
C GLY A 685 -21.93 -10.41 18.36
N ILE A 686 -22.15 -9.73 17.23
CA ILE A 686 -22.97 -8.52 17.21
C ILE A 686 -24.37 -8.75 17.79
N SER A 687 -24.84 -7.75 18.54
CA SER A 687 -26.20 -7.75 19.09
C SER A 687 -27.25 -7.46 18.01
N ASP A 688 -28.52 -7.77 18.27
CA ASP A 688 -29.64 -7.38 17.40
C ASP A 688 -29.63 -5.86 17.08
N GLU A 689 -29.23 -5.03 18.05
CA GLU A 689 -29.15 -3.57 17.88
C GLU A 689 -28.01 -3.17 16.93
N GLU A 690 -26.83 -3.75 17.09
CA GLU A 690 -25.69 -3.51 16.18
C GLU A 690 -25.98 -4.06 14.78
N TYR A 691 -26.58 -5.25 14.71
CA TYR A 691 -27.04 -5.80 13.45
C TYR A 691 -28.02 -4.86 12.76
N GLU A 692 -28.99 -4.25 13.45
CA GLU A 692 -29.89 -3.26 12.85
C GLU A 692 -29.16 -1.98 12.40
N ARG A 693 -28.11 -1.56 13.11
CA ARG A 693 -27.35 -0.33 12.82
C ARG A 693 -26.50 -0.46 11.55
N ILE A 694 -25.85 -1.59 11.32
CA ILE A 694 -25.04 -1.83 10.12
C ILE A 694 -25.94 -1.84 8.88
N LYS A 695 -25.70 -0.94 7.93
CA LYS A 695 -26.57 -0.78 6.74
C LYS A 695 -25.99 -1.45 5.52
N LEU A 696 -24.67 -1.46 5.41
CA LEU A 696 -23.91 -2.09 4.36
C LEU A 696 -22.49 -2.39 4.85
N TYR A 697 -21.80 -3.26 4.13
CA TYR A 697 -20.40 -3.60 4.34
C TYR A 697 -19.62 -3.48 3.02
N LEU A 698 -18.53 -2.72 3.00
CA LEU A 698 -17.61 -2.61 1.87
C LEU A 698 -16.35 -3.41 2.16
N ASN A 699 -16.01 -4.36 1.29
CA ASN A 699 -14.86 -5.24 1.46
C ASN A 699 -13.75 -4.91 0.47
N PHE A 700 -12.51 -4.83 0.94
CA PHE A 700 -11.35 -4.57 0.10
C PHE A 700 -10.27 -5.58 0.37
N ASP A 701 -10.02 -6.38 -0.66
CA ASP A 701 -9.12 -7.50 -0.60
C ASP A 701 -8.34 -7.54 -1.91
N MET A 702 -7.00 -7.52 -1.82
CA MET A 702 -6.08 -7.37 -2.94
C MET A 702 -6.51 -6.28 -3.94
N VAL A 703 -6.22 -5.03 -3.62
CA VAL A 703 -6.60 -3.86 -4.43
C VAL A 703 -5.44 -3.26 -5.24
N ALA A 704 -4.32 -3.97 -5.39
CA ALA A 704 -3.12 -3.46 -6.04
C ALA A 704 -2.33 -4.48 -6.91
N SER A 705 -2.95 -5.58 -7.36
CA SER A 705 -2.26 -6.67 -8.07
C SER A 705 -1.42 -6.20 -9.27
N PRO A 706 -0.20 -6.72 -9.47
CA PRO A 706 0.77 -6.18 -10.44
C PRO A 706 0.37 -6.42 -11.90
N ASN A 707 -0.44 -7.45 -12.16
CA ASN A 707 -1.03 -7.73 -13.47
C ASN A 707 -2.56 -7.67 -13.35
N PHE A 708 -3.10 -6.71 -12.61
CA PHE A 708 -4.51 -6.60 -12.21
C PHE A 708 -5.57 -6.79 -13.32
N MET A 709 -6.76 -7.23 -12.91
CA MET A 709 -8.02 -6.77 -13.50
C MET A 709 -8.62 -5.67 -12.60
N ARG A 710 -9.56 -4.84 -13.08
CA ARG A 710 -10.31 -3.90 -12.21
C ARG A 710 -11.69 -4.48 -11.91
N GLY A 711 -11.78 -5.30 -10.86
CA GLY A 711 -13.01 -5.99 -10.45
C GLY A 711 -13.90 -5.16 -9.54
N VAL A 712 -15.20 -5.14 -9.81
CA VAL A 712 -16.26 -4.65 -8.92
C VAL A 712 -17.16 -5.83 -8.58
N TYR A 713 -17.45 -6.08 -7.30
CA TYR A 713 -18.30 -7.23 -6.95
C TYR A 713 -19.69 -7.11 -7.60
N ASP A 714 -20.13 -8.18 -8.27
CA ASP A 714 -21.40 -8.34 -8.99
C ASP A 714 -22.57 -8.37 -7.98
N GLY A 715 -23.09 -7.19 -7.67
CA GLY A 715 -24.13 -6.98 -6.68
C GLY A 715 -25.50 -7.42 -7.16
N ASP A 716 -25.79 -7.24 -8.44
CA ASP A 716 -27.07 -7.58 -9.06
C ASP A 716 -27.14 -9.03 -9.57
N GLY A 717 -26.00 -9.72 -9.65
CA GLY A 717 -25.86 -11.12 -10.03
C GLY A 717 -26.04 -11.36 -11.52
N ASP A 718 -25.97 -10.35 -12.37
CA ASP A 718 -26.21 -10.48 -13.81
C ASP A 718 -25.06 -11.16 -14.57
N ALA A 719 -23.86 -11.16 -13.99
CA ALA A 719 -22.67 -11.76 -14.58
C ALA A 719 -22.46 -13.21 -14.10
N PHE A 720 -22.67 -13.49 -12.81
CA PHE A 720 -22.36 -14.79 -12.20
C PHE A 720 -23.58 -15.58 -11.68
N GLU A 721 -24.80 -15.05 -11.81
CA GLU A 721 -26.03 -15.64 -11.24
C GLU A 721 -26.01 -15.77 -9.70
N LEU A 722 -25.15 -14.99 -9.03
CA LEU A 722 -24.96 -14.92 -7.58
C LEU A 722 -25.33 -13.52 -7.05
N GLU A 723 -26.63 -13.24 -6.97
CA GLU A 723 -27.15 -11.93 -6.51
C GLU A 723 -26.80 -11.69 -5.02
N GLY A 724 -26.21 -10.54 -4.72
CA GLY A 724 -25.94 -10.10 -3.35
C GLY A 724 -27.23 -9.69 -2.60
N PRO A 725 -27.17 -9.47 -1.27
CA PRO A 725 -28.34 -8.99 -0.54
C PRO A 725 -28.85 -7.63 -1.09
N PRO A 726 -30.17 -7.34 -1.02
CA PRO A 726 -30.75 -6.15 -1.66
C PRO A 726 -30.05 -4.84 -1.29
N GLY A 727 -29.57 -4.08 -2.30
CA GLY A 727 -28.74 -2.89 -2.13
C GLY A 727 -27.27 -3.11 -2.50
N SER A 728 -26.85 -4.36 -2.73
CA SER A 728 -25.50 -4.67 -3.25
C SER A 728 -25.36 -4.18 -4.70
N ASP A 729 -26.44 -4.20 -5.48
CA ASP A 729 -26.55 -3.63 -6.84
C ASP A 729 -26.32 -2.11 -6.88
N ASP A 730 -26.82 -1.39 -5.87
CA ASP A 730 -26.56 0.04 -5.73
C ASP A 730 -25.07 0.32 -5.37
N ILE A 731 -24.42 -0.57 -4.60
CA ILE A 731 -23.00 -0.45 -4.24
C ILE A 731 -22.13 -0.71 -5.47
N GLU A 732 -22.42 -1.77 -6.24
CA GLU A 732 -21.80 -2.05 -7.52
C GLU A 732 -21.88 -0.83 -8.45
N THR A 733 -23.09 -0.30 -8.66
CA THR A 733 -23.31 0.89 -9.49
C THR A 733 -22.47 2.08 -9.03
N ALA A 734 -22.31 2.28 -7.71
CA ALA A 734 -21.52 3.38 -7.16
C ALA A 734 -20.02 3.28 -7.52
N PHE A 735 -19.46 2.06 -7.52
CA PHE A 735 -18.07 1.82 -7.96
C PHE A 735 -17.93 1.94 -9.48
N GLU A 736 -18.88 1.40 -10.26
CA GLU A 736 -18.88 1.55 -11.72
C GLU A 736 -18.94 3.02 -12.15
N ASP A 737 -19.83 3.80 -11.53
CA ASP A 737 -19.96 5.24 -11.77
C ASP A 737 -18.65 5.98 -11.47
N PHE A 738 -17.93 5.58 -10.40
CA PHE A 738 -16.61 6.14 -10.09
C PHE A 738 -15.60 5.85 -11.20
N PHE A 739 -15.43 4.58 -11.62
CA PHE A 739 -14.46 4.22 -12.66
C PHE A 739 -14.82 4.86 -14.02
N GLU A 740 -16.10 4.93 -14.37
CA GLU A 740 -16.55 5.68 -15.56
C GLU A 740 -16.16 7.17 -15.46
N SER A 741 -16.25 7.77 -14.27
CA SER A 741 -15.94 9.19 -14.06
C SER A 741 -14.47 9.53 -14.29
N ILE A 742 -13.55 8.62 -13.95
CA ILE A 742 -12.10 8.77 -14.19
C ILE A 742 -11.68 8.20 -15.56
N GLY A 743 -12.61 7.55 -16.28
CA GLY A 743 -12.43 7.09 -17.65
C GLY A 743 -11.61 5.81 -17.78
N VAL A 744 -11.62 4.96 -16.75
CA VAL A 744 -10.98 3.63 -16.77
C VAL A 744 -12.04 2.54 -16.79
N PRO A 745 -11.79 1.40 -17.45
CA PRO A 745 -12.74 0.28 -17.48
C PRO A 745 -12.69 -0.53 -16.19
N SER A 746 -13.84 -1.09 -15.78
CA SER A 746 -13.99 -2.13 -14.76
C SER A 746 -14.68 -3.37 -15.37
N VAL A 747 -14.62 -4.49 -14.64
CA VAL A 747 -15.34 -5.74 -14.93
C VAL A 747 -16.03 -6.25 -13.66
N PRO A 748 -17.13 -7.01 -13.77
CA PRO A 748 -17.73 -7.65 -12.60
C PRO A 748 -16.82 -8.75 -12.06
N THR A 749 -16.84 -8.95 -10.75
CA THR A 749 -16.19 -10.07 -10.06
C THR A 749 -17.16 -10.74 -9.10
N GLU A 750 -17.03 -12.05 -8.91
CA GLU A 750 -18.01 -12.84 -8.17
C GLU A 750 -17.89 -12.66 -6.65
N PHE A 751 -19.02 -12.75 -5.92
CA PHE A 751 -19.01 -13.06 -4.50
C PHE A 751 -18.69 -14.55 -4.28
N SER A 752 -17.42 -14.92 -4.48
CA SER A 752 -16.89 -16.26 -4.28
C SER A 752 -16.96 -16.78 -2.84
N GLY A 753 -17.32 -15.95 -1.86
CA GLY A 753 -17.30 -16.31 -0.45
C GLY A 753 -15.91 -16.48 0.17
N ARG A 754 -14.84 -16.14 -0.56
CA ARG A 754 -13.43 -16.25 -0.13
C ARG A 754 -12.88 -14.98 0.55
N SER A 755 -13.73 -14.15 1.14
CA SER A 755 -13.28 -12.96 1.87
C SER A 755 -14.36 -12.49 2.85
N ASP A 756 -14.03 -11.51 3.70
CA ASP A 756 -14.79 -11.14 4.89
C ASP A 756 -16.23 -10.66 4.62
N TYR A 757 -16.57 -10.26 3.38
CA TYR A 757 -17.96 -9.94 3.03
C TYR A 757 -18.92 -11.09 3.27
N GLN A 758 -18.42 -12.33 3.27
CA GLN A 758 -19.25 -13.53 3.37
C GLN A 758 -20.01 -13.59 4.70
N ALA A 759 -19.38 -13.21 5.82
CA ALA A 759 -20.03 -13.15 7.13
C ALA A 759 -21.26 -12.22 7.11
N PHE A 760 -21.15 -11.10 6.39
CA PHE A 760 -22.18 -10.07 6.27
C PHE A 760 -23.30 -10.47 5.29
N ILE A 761 -22.94 -11.03 4.13
CA ILE A 761 -23.91 -11.55 3.16
C ILE A 761 -24.75 -12.67 3.78
N SER A 762 -24.14 -13.53 4.60
CA SER A 762 -24.81 -14.66 5.25
C SER A 762 -25.96 -14.24 6.16
N VAL A 763 -25.86 -13.04 6.76
CA VAL A 763 -26.94 -12.43 7.58
C VAL A 763 -27.76 -11.40 6.79
N GLY A 764 -27.57 -11.28 5.48
CA GLY A 764 -28.33 -10.40 4.59
C GLY A 764 -27.98 -8.92 4.72
N ILE A 765 -26.77 -8.57 5.14
CA ILE A 765 -26.25 -7.19 5.03
C ILE A 765 -25.76 -6.99 3.58
N PRO A 766 -26.21 -5.93 2.87
CA PRO A 766 -25.69 -5.58 1.55
C PRO A 766 -24.19 -5.42 1.59
N ALA A 767 -23.51 -6.01 0.60
CA ALA A 767 -22.08 -5.97 0.50
C ALA A 767 -21.64 -5.55 -0.90
N GLY A 768 -20.41 -5.07 -1.01
CA GLY A 768 -19.76 -4.76 -2.27
C GLY A 768 -18.33 -4.36 -2.03
N GLY A 769 -17.61 -3.94 -3.05
CA GLY A 769 -16.18 -3.72 -2.94
C GLY A 769 -15.43 -3.98 -4.23
N LEU A 770 -14.12 -4.11 -4.10
CA LEU A 770 -13.18 -4.17 -5.21
C LEU A 770 -12.22 -5.33 -5.03
N PHE A 771 -11.75 -5.88 -6.15
CA PHE A 771 -10.73 -6.93 -6.21
C PHE A 771 -9.90 -6.72 -7.46
N THR A 772 -8.60 -6.96 -7.38
CA THR A 772 -7.70 -6.83 -8.54
C THR A 772 -7.20 -8.14 -9.13
N GLY A 773 -7.65 -9.28 -8.57
CA GLY A 773 -7.34 -10.61 -9.05
C GLY A 773 -6.12 -11.21 -8.34
N ALA A 774 -6.15 -12.53 -8.15
CA ALA A 774 -5.10 -13.30 -7.49
C ALA A 774 -4.47 -14.31 -8.49
N GLU A 775 -4.69 -15.60 -8.29
CA GLU A 775 -4.12 -16.70 -9.09
C GLU A 775 -4.65 -16.80 -10.53
N GLY A 776 -5.78 -16.14 -10.83
CA GLY A 776 -6.45 -16.19 -12.13
C GLY A 776 -5.56 -15.72 -13.28
N VAL A 777 -5.55 -16.44 -14.40
CA VAL A 777 -4.69 -16.13 -15.56
C VAL A 777 -5.33 -15.08 -16.45
N LYS A 778 -4.67 -13.93 -16.61
CA LYS A 778 -5.11 -12.84 -17.49
C LYS A 778 -5.24 -13.30 -18.94
N THR A 779 -6.37 -12.99 -19.56
CA THR A 779 -6.65 -13.30 -20.97
C THR A 779 -6.05 -12.25 -21.92
N GLU A 780 -6.02 -12.56 -23.23
CA GLU A 780 -5.62 -11.59 -24.26
C GLU A 780 -6.56 -10.37 -24.31
N GLU A 781 -7.86 -10.56 -24.04
CA GLU A 781 -8.86 -9.47 -24.04
C GLU A 781 -8.68 -8.53 -22.85
N GLU A 782 -8.45 -9.07 -21.66
CA GLU A 782 -8.16 -8.28 -20.46
C GLU A 782 -6.83 -7.55 -20.57
N ALA A 783 -5.80 -8.15 -21.19
CA ALA A 783 -4.54 -7.47 -21.44
C ALA A 783 -4.69 -6.29 -22.42
N GLU A 784 -5.62 -6.36 -23.39
CA GLU A 784 -5.97 -5.22 -24.24
C GLU A 784 -6.73 -4.13 -23.48
N LEU A 785 -7.53 -4.50 -22.47
CA LEU A 785 -8.37 -3.59 -21.70
C LEU A 785 -7.62 -2.88 -20.56
N PHE A 786 -6.82 -3.63 -19.81
CA PHE A 786 -6.15 -3.19 -18.58
C PHE A 786 -4.64 -3.02 -18.73
N GLY A 787 -4.03 -3.59 -19.78
CA GLY A 787 -2.59 -3.72 -19.90
C GLY A 787 -2.06 -4.98 -19.21
N GLY A 788 -0.74 -5.02 -18.96
CA GLY A 788 -0.07 -6.18 -18.40
C GLY A 788 0.17 -7.32 -19.40
N ALA A 789 0.38 -8.54 -18.90
CA ALA A 789 0.76 -9.70 -19.68
C ALA A 789 -0.34 -10.78 -19.70
N ALA A 790 -0.86 -11.08 -20.89
CA ALA A 790 -1.74 -12.23 -21.08
C ALA A 790 -1.00 -13.55 -20.86
N GLY A 791 -1.68 -14.55 -20.29
CA GLY A 791 -1.11 -15.84 -19.94
C GLY A 791 -0.27 -15.84 -18.65
N VAL A 792 -0.32 -14.74 -17.89
CA VAL A 792 0.29 -14.59 -16.56
C VAL A 792 -0.85 -14.38 -15.56
N ALA A 793 -0.69 -14.87 -14.32
CA ALA A 793 -1.64 -14.63 -13.23
C ALA A 793 -1.86 -13.12 -12.99
N TYR A 794 -2.99 -12.73 -12.42
CA TYR A 794 -3.24 -11.35 -11.99
C TYR A 794 -2.24 -10.93 -10.91
N ASP A 795 -1.98 -11.84 -9.97
CA ASP A 795 -0.91 -11.75 -8.99
C ASP A 795 -0.10 -13.06 -8.99
N PRO A 796 1.10 -13.08 -9.60
CA PRO A 796 1.99 -14.24 -9.59
C PRO A 796 2.60 -14.55 -8.22
N CYS A 797 2.48 -13.64 -7.26
CA CYS A 797 3.06 -13.73 -5.92
C CYS A 797 1.99 -13.91 -4.83
N TYR A 798 0.71 -14.01 -5.18
CA TYR A 798 -0.37 -14.40 -4.26
C TYR A 798 0.05 -15.61 -3.40
N HIS A 799 -0.07 -15.46 -2.08
CA HIS A 799 0.39 -16.43 -1.07
C HIS A 799 1.86 -16.87 -1.17
N ALA A 800 2.75 -15.99 -1.65
CA ALA A 800 4.16 -16.30 -1.81
C ALA A 800 5.07 -15.27 -1.12
N ALA A 801 6.32 -15.67 -0.90
CA ALA A 801 7.36 -14.82 -0.33
C ALA A 801 7.61 -13.51 -1.09
N CYS A 802 7.28 -13.49 -2.39
CA CYS A 802 7.43 -12.31 -3.24
C CYS A 802 6.21 -11.39 -3.22
N ASP A 803 5.19 -11.65 -2.38
CA ASP A 803 4.16 -10.64 -2.10
C ASP A 803 4.71 -9.60 -1.11
N ASP A 804 5.68 -8.85 -1.60
CA ASP A 804 6.41 -7.78 -0.93
C ASP A 804 6.09 -6.41 -1.57
N ILE A 805 6.77 -5.37 -1.12
CA ILE A 805 6.51 -3.99 -1.56
C ILE A 805 6.72 -3.76 -3.07
N ASP A 806 7.47 -4.64 -3.76
CA ASP A 806 7.70 -4.56 -5.20
C ASP A 806 6.58 -5.26 -6.03
N ASN A 807 5.60 -5.90 -5.37
CA ASN A 807 4.53 -6.69 -6.00
C ASN A 807 3.24 -5.91 -6.28
N LEU A 808 3.33 -4.64 -6.68
CA LEU A 808 2.15 -3.77 -6.79
C LEU A 808 2.10 -3.00 -8.12
N ASP A 809 0.89 -2.77 -8.64
CA ASP A 809 0.64 -1.72 -9.63
C ASP A 809 0.09 -0.47 -8.91
N LEU A 810 0.95 0.54 -8.76
CA LEU A 810 0.60 1.78 -8.06
C LEU A 810 -0.49 2.60 -8.76
N GLY A 811 -0.66 2.42 -10.08
CA GLY A 811 -1.71 3.08 -10.84
C GLY A 811 -3.08 2.57 -10.44
N VAL A 812 -3.29 1.25 -10.46
CA VAL A 812 -4.56 0.65 -10.03
C VAL A 812 -4.79 0.82 -8.52
N PHE A 813 -3.73 0.79 -7.71
CA PHE A 813 -3.84 1.02 -6.28
C PHE A 813 -4.40 2.43 -5.99
N GLY A 814 -3.84 3.47 -6.63
CA GLY A 814 -4.35 4.84 -6.52
C GLY A 814 -5.78 5.01 -7.03
N ASP A 815 -6.13 4.38 -8.17
CA ASP A 815 -7.52 4.37 -8.68
C ASP A 815 -8.49 3.77 -7.64
N ASN A 816 -8.10 2.65 -7.02
CA ASN A 816 -8.91 1.95 -6.02
C ASN A 816 -9.02 2.72 -4.71
N ILE A 817 -7.96 3.36 -4.20
CA ILE A 817 -8.06 4.24 -3.03
C ILE A 817 -9.08 5.37 -3.28
N GLY A 818 -9.03 5.99 -4.46
CA GLY A 818 -10.01 7.01 -4.84
C GLY A 818 -11.44 6.47 -4.90
N ALA A 819 -11.62 5.24 -5.39
CA ALA A 819 -12.92 4.57 -5.46
C ALA A 819 -13.46 4.25 -4.05
N ILE A 820 -12.62 3.70 -3.18
CA ILE A 820 -12.90 3.39 -1.77
C ILE A 820 -13.32 4.67 -1.05
N ALA A 821 -12.55 5.75 -1.19
CA ALA A 821 -12.86 7.05 -0.61
C ALA A 821 -14.21 7.59 -1.12
N SER A 822 -14.46 7.51 -2.43
CA SER A 822 -15.67 8.04 -3.06
C SER A 822 -16.93 7.32 -2.57
N VAL A 823 -16.94 5.99 -2.63
CA VAL A 823 -18.11 5.19 -2.25
C VAL A 823 -18.32 5.21 -0.74
N THR A 824 -17.24 5.17 0.06
CA THR A 824 -17.33 5.36 1.52
C THR A 824 -17.97 6.70 1.85
N MET A 825 -17.50 7.80 1.25
CA MET A 825 -18.03 9.14 1.53
C MET A 825 -19.43 9.36 0.96
N GLN A 826 -19.80 8.70 -0.13
CA GLN A 826 -21.17 8.67 -0.62
C GLN A 826 -22.11 8.13 0.46
N TYR A 827 -21.81 6.94 0.98
CA TYR A 827 -22.68 6.30 1.97
C TYR A 827 -22.57 6.90 3.36
N ALA A 828 -21.41 7.43 3.74
CA ALA A 828 -21.24 8.21 4.96
C ALA A 828 -22.19 9.41 5.02
N ASN A 829 -22.57 9.96 3.85
CA ASN A 829 -23.45 11.13 3.75
C ASN A 829 -24.89 10.80 3.35
N SER A 830 -25.17 9.65 2.73
CA SER A 830 -26.53 9.25 2.36
C SER A 830 -26.65 7.74 2.15
N LEU A 831 -27.73 7.15 2.66
CA LEU A 831 -28.07 5.74 2.39
C LEU A 831 -29.09 5.62 1.24
N ASP A 832 -29.20 6.62 0.38
CA ASP A 832 -30.05 6.53 -0.81
C ASP A 832 -29.61 5.32 -1.67
N GLY A 833 -30.58 4.50 -2.09
CA GLY A 833 -30.35 3.20 -2.74
C GLY A 833 -30.54 2.04 -1.76
N ILE A 834 -29.86 2.10 -0.61
CA ILE A 834 -29.83 1.01 0.37
C ILE A 834 -31.21 0.77 1.02
N PRO A 835 -31.85 -0.39 0.78
CA PRO A 835 -33.18 -0.67 1.31
C PRO A 835 -33.14 -1.06 2.79
N ALA A 836 -34.25 -0.80 3.50
CA ALA A 836 -34.41 -1.29 4.87
C ALA A 836 -34.52 -2.83 4.89
N ARG A 837 -33.78 -3.45 5.81
CA ARG A 837 -33.72 -4.92 5.97
C ARG A 837 -34.80 -5.45 6.91
N ASP A 838 -35.21 -6.71 6.73
CA ASP A 838 -36.10 -7.41 7.66
C ASP A 838 -35.28 -8.13 8.75
N THR A 839 -34.90 -7.37 9.78
CA THR A 839 -33.77 -7.71 10.65
C THR A 839 -34.03 -8.87 11.63
N GLY A 840 -35.29 -9.12 11.97
CA GLY A 840 -35.64 -10.09 13.02
C GLY A 840 -35.63 -11.56 12.56
N GLU A 841 -36.04 -11.83 11.32
CA GLU A 841 -36.04 -13.20 10.77
C GLU A 841 -34.70 -13.55 10.12
N SER A 842 -34.02 -12.59 9.48
CA SER A 842 -32.73 -12.81 8.80
C SER A 842 -31.62 -13.20 9.77
N PHE A 843 -31.38 -12.40 10.81
CA PHE A 843 -30.28 -12.64 11.74
C PHE A 843 -30.47 -13.94 12.52
N ALA A 844 -31.68 -14.19 13.01
CA ALA A 844 -31.99 -15.43 13.74
C ALA A 844 -31.87 -16.68 12.87
N ALA A 845 -32.23 -16.61 11.58
CA ALA A 845 -32.07 -17.72 10.65
C ALA A 845 -30.60 -17.97 10.30
N ALA A 846 -29.84 -16.91 10.02
CA ALA A 846 -28.43 -16.98 9.69
C ALA A 846 -27.59 -17.45 10.88
N ALA A 847 -27.79 -16.89 12.08
CA ALA A 847 -27.10 -17.36 13.30
C ALA A 847 -27.43 -18.82 13.62
N ALA A 848 -28.65 -19.29 13.37
CA ALA A 848 -29.01 -20.70 13.55
C ALA A 848 -28.41 -21.62 12.47
N ALA A 849 -28.18 -21.10 11.26
CA ALA A 849 -27.45 -21.82 10.21
C ALA A 849 -25.96 -21.87 10.55
N HIS A 850 -25.39 -20.77 11.06
CA HIS A 850 -24.01 -20.70 11.54
C HIS A 850 -23.76 -21.70 12.69
N ASP A 851 -24.62 -21.73 13.72
CA ASP A 851 -24.54 -22.70 14.83
C ASP A 851 -24.72 -24.16 14.35
N ALA A 852 -25.30 -24.38 13.16
CA ALA A 852 -25.37 -25.69 12.51
C ALA A 852 -24.17 -25.98 11.58
N SER A 853 -23.51 -24.95 11.05
CA SER A 853 -22.36 -25.03 10.14
C SER A 853 -21.01 -24.94 10.83
N VAL A 854 -20.95 -24.46 12.08
CA VAL A 854 -19.82 -24.64 13.03
C VAL A 854 -19.55 -26.15 13.27
N HIS A 855 -20.41 -27.05 12.77
CA HIS A 855 -20.16 -28.49 12.76
C HIS A 855 -20.28 -29.23 11.41
N VAL A 856 -20.81 -28.67 10.30
CA VAL A 856 -21.05 -29.56 9.14
C VAL A 856 -21.27 -28.93 7.75
N GLY A 857 -21.14 -27.63 7.50
CA GLY A 857 -21.36 -27.24 6.10
C GLY A 857 -21.31 -25.78 5.72
N PHE A 858 -20.19 -25.39 5.13
CA PHE A 858 -20.12 -24.44 4.01
C PHE A 858 -18.83 -24.75 3.23
N ASP A 859 -18.81 -25.85 2.46
CA ASP A 859 -17.55 -26.27 1.83
C ASP A 859 -17.72 -27.21 0.61
N ALA A 860 -18.88 -27.16 -0.07
CA ALA A 860 -19.05 -27.96 -1.28
C ALA A 860 -18.19 -27.41 -2.45
N ASP A 861 -17.91 -26.10 -2.47
CA ASP A 861 -17.33 -25.42 -3.63
C ASP A 861 -16.03 -24.61 -3.40
N HIS A 862 -15.56 -24.41 -2.16
CA HIS A 862 -14.54 -23.40 -1.88
C HIS A 862 -13.23 -24.02 -1.34
N ALA A 863 -12.36 -24.39 -2.27
CA ALA A 863 -11.00 -24.81 -1.96
C ALA A 863 -10.12 -23.59 -1.65
N HIS A 864 -9.62 -23.48 -0.40
CA HIS A 864 -8.52 -22.57 -0.06
C HIS A 864 -7.24 -23.08 -0.72
N GLY A 865 -6.81 -22.42 -1.78
CA GLY A 865 -5.63 -22.80 -2.54
C GLY A 865 -4.33 -22.58 -1.76
N HIS A 866 -3.88 -23.58 -1.01
CA HIS A 866 -2.48 -23.66 -0.55
C HIS A 866 -1.69 -24.60 -1.48
N GLY A 867 -0.77 -24.07 -2.29
CA GLY A 867 0.06 -24.89 -3.17
C GLY A 867 1.46 -24.32 -3.39
N ASP A 868 2.46 -25.10 -2.96
CA ASP A 868 3.92 -25.06 -3.19
C ASP A 868 4.62 -23.78 -2.66
N TYR A 869 5.73 -23.82 -1.90
CA TYR A 869 7.02 -24.28 -2.38
C TYR A 869 8.00 -24.68 -1.26
N ASN A 870 8.41 -25.95 -1.25
CA ASN A 870 9.61 -26.40 -0.55
C ASN A 870 10.48 -27.30 -1.45
N ASN A 871 10.91 -26.80 -2.62
CA ASN A 871 12.22 -27.09 -3.27
C ASN A 871 12.27 -26.72 -4.77
N ARG A 872 13.05 -25.69 -5.13
CA ARG A 872 13.73 -25.63 -6.44
C ARG A 872 15.18 -25.14 -6.33
N PHE A 873 16.05 -25.99 -5.79
CA PHE A 873 17.49 -25.97 -6.12
C PHE A 873 17.93 -27.30 -6.72
N ALA A 874 17.83 -27.46 -8.05
CA ALA A 874 18.78 -28.21 -8.88
C ALA A 874 18.43 -28.19 -10.38
N SER A 875 18.79 -27.12 -11.11
CA SER A 875 19.66 -27.17 -12.31
C SER A 875 19.80 -25.81 -12.98
#